data_AF-A0A564WIU2-F1
#
_entry.id   AF-A0A564WIU2-F1
#
_cell.length_a   1.000
_cell.length_b   1.000
_cell.length_c   1.000
_cell.angle_alpha   90.00
_cell.angle_beta   90.00
_cell.angle_gamma   90.00
#
_symmetry.space_group_name_H-M   'P 1'
#
loop_
_entity.id
_entity.type
_entity.pdbx_description
1 polymer ?
#
loop_
_entity_poly.entity_id
_entity_poly.type
_entity_poly.pdbx_seq_one_letter_code
_entity_poly.pdbx_strand_id
1 'polypeptide(L)'
;MRKKLLAGMLALALCSTNMPLQTIFAEEFTSGNPDVVSEEETPEIFTNEEQEAVGETDEELSVFSSEEVPEFNDAPDEAMAAAENEQAGEIDLADNDKVMNGVYTISSAGDYKFTCSRETGNRIVVDGKKISAKDSINIYLNKVNINTSAGPALRINLNVEATVTIHLTGTNSLITKNNYYAGLQKDNKARLIIKTNNSDATAGILNARSIDGDSAGIGGGFYGSVSCSNIIIDSCSVIASSKYGAGIGGSKQRAGSVSDIIINSSSVTASSTDGAGIGGGGYGASSVSGITINSSSVTASSTNGAGIGGGGYGADSVSDITINSSSVTASSTNGAGIGSAGGTCSNIGISGGSVKAYSDRMPGINCTPHNGNSTNVYCCIIKNEYFLPVTIDSESWKPSYHIFPDSTKDGNLYVWLTEKENNDAYDVTVGTEKRQYSFDQAKNQFVRIQTTPTADQFDYTQPNFTYTKDTHVDISKYIKWKDDVTGHGKITKVTYFKKGDKTPLADSPTDAGTYTFKIDVNEGDYYNSVDSISAPEWEFVISKAQAPSSKPTDTDPTIYVSWLCKKVEDVKGLFNDEWKWSDSDISKKLPVGEEVSATAVYNGTDADNYVNTSVVFKITRKACTHPHTAERYYSSPSCTSSGYSGDTYCTDCNETLSYGYTISAYGHDYDNGVITTEPTTETDGIITYTCKRCKHQDTKNLGKLGDGEPYIEGSFQKKSWDTVNDLIKTSKEKDTISIIMNGARTLPASVLSGIKGKDISLNLDMENGFIWKINGTSITAETPADIDLSVTNTAEHIPAALYSLISTNQNDFGFHLGRSGAFDFPAVLSVKADVSCAGLMANLFWYDVENGVLQCIQSVTVGGAFERSIPYAEFILSKGQDYFIAFGTESLNGRVIHTDGSITDENGAYLRPADAKISSHSIDRNKLTVKLSKGCAGAQGYDFVISKKSNMLQTGKFSKKVSSTGKPQASFRYLAKGTWYVAARSWVLDEQGNKVYGSWTKIKKIKITVVTPQQPKIKNITVKGNTVTVTYTKCKNATGYEILLGNKYKTSAGEKYPVKKYLKRTEGKNTVTVTFTNVKKGTWYVTIRAWNQTSKDKSRAYSPYSTMKKFKTKK
;
A
#
# COMPACT_ATOMS: atom_id res chain seq x y z
N MET A 1 -38.76 35.57 -20.12
CA MET A 1 -40.05 36.28 -20.09
C MET A 1 -40.88 35.69 -18.94
N ARG A 2 -41.61 36.52 -18.16
CA ARG A 2 -42.69 36.05 -17.26
C ARG A 2 -43.66 35.14 -18.02
N LYS A 3 -44.29 34.13 -17.41
CA LYS A 3 -44.15 33.48 -16.09
C LYS A 3 -45.14 32.31 -16.12
N LYS A 4 -44.99 31.36 -15.20
CA LYS A 4 -46.10 30.57 -14.59
C LYS A 4 -46.88 29.61 -15.51
N LEU A 5 -47.63 28.65 -14.97
CA LEU A 5 -47.43 27.76 -13.80
C LEU A 5 -48.64 26.83 -13.70
N LEU A 6 -48.44 25.57 -13.27
CA LEU A 6 -49.43 24.77 -12.52
C LEU A 6 -50.78 24.50 -13.28
N ALA A 7 -51.74 23.72 -12.78
CA ALA A 7 -51.85 22.90 -11.56
C ALA A 7 -52.54 21.55 -11.85
N GLY A 8 -52.53 20.64 -10.88
CA GLY A 8 -53.09 19.27 -10.98
C GLY A 8 -52.12 18.24 -10.36
N MET A 9 -51.92 18.15 -9.04
CA MET A 9 -52.90 17.95 -7.95
C MET A 9 -53.81 16.72 -8.17
N LEU A 10 -54.04 15.83 -7.20
CA LEU A 10 -53.42 15.54 -5.88
C LEU A 10 -54.05 14.20 -5.40
N ALA A 11 -53.61 13.68 -4.24
CA ALA A 11 -54.44 12.90 -3.30
C ALA A 11 -54.79 11.43 -3.67
N LEU A 12 -54.99 10.49 -2.73
CA LEU A 12 -54.63 10.47 -1.29
C LEU A 12 -54.47 9.01 -0.79
N ALA A 13 -53.57 8.84 0.19
CA ALA A 13 -53.71 8.08 1.43
C ALA A 13 -54.60 6.81 1.57
N LEU A 14 -54.01 5.81 2.26
CA LEU A 14 -54.60 4.96 3.33
C LEU A 14 -55.80 4.05 2.95
N CYS A 15 -55.73 2.73 3.22
CA CYS A 15 -55.82 2.23 4.59
C CYS A 15 -55.44 0.74 4.77
N SER A 16 -54.74 0.44 5.88
CA SER A 16 -55.05 -0.65 6.85
C SER A 16 -55.05 -2.14 6.41
N THR A 17 -54.53 -3.13 7.17
CA THR A 17 -53.93 -3.15 8.53
C THR A 17 -53.25 -4.49 8.88
N ASN A 18 -52.46 -4.48 9.98
CA ASN A 18 -52.21 -5.59 10.94
C ASN A 18 -51.33 -6.81 10.57
N MET A 19 -50.08 -6.75 11.07
CA MET A 19 -49.50 -7.62 12.13
C MET A 19 -49.39 -9.17 11.97
N PRO A 20 -48.43 -9.83 12.68
CA PRO A 20 -47.15 -9.35 13.26
C PRO A 20 -45.95 -10.28 12.97
N LEU A 21 -44.80 -10.00 13.61
CA LEU A 21 -43.60 -10.86 13.63
C LEU A 21 -43.85 -12.24 14.27
N GLN A 22 -43.11 -13.26 13.82
CA GLN A 22 -42.37 -14.12 14.76
C GLN A 22 -41.08 -14.72 14.17
N THR A 23 -40.01 -14.64 14.95
CA THR A 23 -38.69 -15.26 14.74
C THR A 23 -38.66 -16.63 15.44
N ILE A 24 -37.86 -17.64 14.99
CA ILE A 24 -36.96 -18.53 15.80
C ILE A 24 -36.47 -19.82 15.08
N PHE A 25 -35.13 -19.97 15.00
CA PHE A 25 -34.26 -21.17 15.08
C PHE A 25 -34.29 -22.37 14.08
N ALA A 26 -33.11 -22.56 13.43
CA ALA A 26 -32.14 -23.68 13.57
C ALA A 26 -32.33 -25.11 12.98
N GLU A 27 -31.22 -25.55 12.33
CA GLU A 27 -30.57 -26.89 12.27
C GLU A 27 -31.17 -28.13 11.52
N GLU A 28 -30.48 -28.47 10.41
CA GLU A 28 -30.03 -29.80 9.93
C GLU A 28 -30.98 -30.87 9.29
N PHE A 29 -30.32 -31.88 8.69
CA PHE A 29 -30.75 -33.23 8.23
C PHE A 29 -31.25 -33.51 6.78
N THR A 30 -30.27 -33.70 5.88
CA THR A 30 -29.99 -34.92 5.06
C THR A 30 -31.03 -35.67 4.17
N SER A 31 -30.57 -35.99 2.94
CA SER A 31 -30.75 -37.26 2.16
C SER A 31 -32.16 -37.77 1.74
N GLY A 32 -32.35 -38.42 0.58
CA GLY A 32 -31.45 -38.61 -0.59
C GLY A 32 -31.70 -39.92 -1.38
N ASN A 33 -31.41 -39.92 -2.70
CA ASN A 33 -31.37 -41.08 -3.62
C ASN A 33 -32.68 -41.91 -3.76
N PRO A 34 -32.73 -43.01 -4.56
CA PRO A 34 -31.78 -43.54 -5.56
C PRO A 34 -32.18 -43.07 -6.99
N ASP A 35 -31.72 -43.59 -8.15
CA ASP A 35 -30.81 -44.68 -8.58
C ASP A 35 -30.30 -44.32 -10.02
N VAL A 36 -29.58 -45.02 -10.91
CA VAL A 36 -28.84 -46.31 -11.12
C VAL A 36 -28.02 -46.03 -12.45
N VAL A 37 -27.03 -46.72 -13.05
CA VAL A 37 -25.87 -47.66 -12.88
C VAL A 37 -25.25 -47.67 -14.32
N SER A 38 -23.97 -47.87 -14.68
CA SER A 38 -22.78 -48.60 -14.18
C SER A 38 -21.48 -47.84 -14.61
N GLU A 39 -20.21 -48.24 -14.41
CA GLU A 39 -19.46 -49.25 -13.61
C GLU A 39 -17.97 -48.77 -13.53
N GLU A 40 -17.21 -49.28 -12.54
CA GLU A 40 -15.75 -49.67 -12.52
C GLU A 40 -14.65 -48.81 -13.23
N GLU A 41 -13.40 -48.67 -12.73
CA GLU A 41 -12.73 -49.21 -11.53
C GLU A 41 -11.59 -48.29 -10.97
N THR A 42 -10.69 -48.88 -10.16
CA THR A 42 -9.72 -48.25 -9.21
C THR A 42 -8.50 -47.49 -9.78
N PRO A 43 -7.81 -46.68 -8.94
CA PRO A 43 -6.50 -46.08 -9.24
C PRO A 43 -5.29 -46.87 -8.68
N GLU A 44 -4.25 -47.06 -9.49
CA GLU A 44 -2.90 -47.55 -9.10
C GLU A 44 -1.84 -46.47 -9.47
N ILE A 45 -0.79 -46.11 -8.70
CA ILE A 45 0.36 -46.83 -8.08
C ILE A 45 1.51 -47.06 -9.12
N PHE A 46 2.75 -47.23 -8.62
CA PHE A 46 4.01 -47.57 -9.33
C PHE A 46 4.74 -46.43 -10.09
N THR A 47 6.07 -46.43 -10.26
CA THR A 47 7.22 -46.63 -9.32
C THR A 47 8.49 -46.05 -9.97
N ASN A 48 9.56 -45.81 -9.19
CA ASN A 48 10.91 -45.58 -9.73
C ASN A 48 11.78 -46.83 -9.54
N GLU A 49 12.21 -47.43 -10.65
CA GLU A 49 13.31 -48.41 -10.84
C GLU A 49 13.38 -48.68 -12.37
N GLU A 50 14.48 -49.03 -13.02
CA GLU A 50 15.91 -48.63 -12.98
C GLU A 50 16.52 -49.14 -14.31
N GLN A 51 17.75 -48.74 -14.68
CA GLN A 51 18.60 -49.35 -15.74
C GLN A 51 18.10 -49.25 -17.21
N GLU A 52 18.91 -49.48 -18.26
CA GLU A 52 20.30 -49.05 -18.55
C GLU A 52 20.59 -49.31 -20.06
N ALA A 53 21.76 -48.90 -20.57
CA ALA A 53 22.43 -49.40 -21.79
C ALA A 53 21.79 -49.06 -23.18
N VAL A 54 22.55 -49.02 -24.30
CA VAL A 54 24.01 -48.87 -24.53
C VAL A 54 24.24 -48.37 -25.97
N GLY A 55 25.41 -47.75 -26.19
CA GLY A 55 26.09 -47.71 -27.49
C GLY A 55 25.86 -46.46 -28.36
N GLU A 56 26.84 -45.94 -29.11
CA GLU A 56 28.32 -45.89 -29.06
C GLU A 56 28.79 -45.32 -30.41
N THR A 57 30.09 -45.03 -30.51
CA THR A 57 30.87 -44.64 -31.71
C THR A 57 30.68 -43.23 -32.25
N ASP A 58 31.73 -42.55 -32.74
CA ASP A 58 33.15 -42.37 -32.34
C ASP A 58 33.85 -41.65 -33.51
N GLU A 59 34.90 -40.89 -33.16
CA GLU A 59 36.10 -40.48 -33.93
C GLU A 59 36.52 -39.08 -33.43
N GLU A 60 37.57 -38.95 -32.60
CA GLU A 60 39.01 -38.96 -32.94
C GLU A 60 39.53 -37.61 -33.51
N LEU A 61 40.71 -37.07 -33.16
CA LEU A 61 41.65 -37.39 -32.07
C LEU A 61 42.67 -36.22 -31.84
N SER A 62 43.59 -36.44 -30.88
CA SER A 62 44.90 -35.81 -30.60
C SER A 62 44.93 -34.68 -29.54
N VAL A 63 45.55 -34.82 -28.34
CA VAL A 63 46.83 -35.42 -27.82
C VAL A 63 48.09 -34.60 -28.17
N PHE A 64 49.15 -34.48 -27.34
CA PHE A 64 49.67 -35.19 -26.14
C PHE A 64 50.41 -34.16 -25.21
N SER A 65 50.93 -34.37 -23.99
CA SER A 65 50.99 -35.43 -22.92
C SER A 65 51.49 -34.71 -21.61
N SER A 66 51.78 -35.26 -20.42
CA SER A 66 51.53 -36.52 -19.66
C SER A 66 51.95 -36.31 -18.17
N GLU A 67 51.71 -37.32 -17.31
CA GLU A 67 52.42 -37.65 -16.04
C GLU A 67 52.33 -36.69 -14.81
N GLU A 68 52.16 -37.16 -13.56
CA GLU A 68 51.92 -38.53 -13.04
C GLU A 68 51.13 -38.42 -11.70
N VAL A 69 50.20 -39.35 -11.40
CA VAL A 69 49.39 -39.32 -10.17
C VAL A 69 49.24 -40.72 -9.56
N PRO A 70 49.73 -40.97 -8.33
CA PRO A 70 49.41 -42.19 -7.58
C PRO A 70 48.10 -42.06 -6.79
N GLU A 71 47.32 -43.15 -6.76
CA GLU A 71 46.16 -43.34 -5.89
C GLU A 71 46.54 -43.36 -4.40
N PHE A 72 45.56 -43.21 -3.49
CA PHE A 72 45.51 -44.04 -2.27
C PHE A 72 44.10 -44.09 -1.64
N ASN A 73 43.80 -45.19 -0.95
CA ASN A 73 42.48 -45.58 -0.45
C ASN A 73 42.06 -44.93 0.89
N ASP A 74 40.76 -44.94 1.16
CA ASP A 74 40.16 -44.66 2.47
C ASP A 74 40.49 -45.77 3.50
N ALA A 75 41.33 -45.46 4.50
CA ALA A 75 41.36 -46.14 5.80
C ALA A 75 42.04 -45.25 6.87
N PRO A 76 41.38 -44.92 8.00
CA PRO A 76 42.00 -44.17 9.08
C PRO A 76 42.62 -45.13 10.12
N ASP A 77 43.94 -45.35 10.04
CA ASP A 77 44.66 -46.19 11.01
C ASP A 77 45.07 -45.38 12.26
N GLU A 78 44.61 -45.79 13.45
CA GLU A 78 44.90 -45.12 14.72
C GLU A 78 46.22 -45.62 15.35
N ALA A 79 47.36 -44.98 15.07
CA ALA A 79 48.61 -45.28 15.81
C ALA A 79 49.58 -44.09 16.00
N MET A 80 49.64 -43.60 17.24
CA MET A 80 50.80 -43.02 17.94
C MET A 80 51.80 -42.11 17.19
N ALA A 81 51.77 -40.83 17.55
CA ALA A 81 52.95 -40.17 18.14
C ALA A 81 52.51 -39.35 19.36
N ALA A 82 52.85 -39.81 20.57
CA ALA A 82 52.36 -39.21 21.82
C ALA A 82 53.48 -38.44 22.55
N ALA A 83 53.31 -37.12 22.67
CA ALA A 83 54.08 -36.28 23.59
C ALA A 83 53.24 -35.05 24.00
N GLU A 84 52.92 -34.97 25.30
CA GLU A 84 52.49 -33.78 26.05
C GLU A 84 51.57 -32.75 25.35
N ASN A 85 50.26 -33.02 25.37
CA ASN A 85 49.27 -31.99 25.69
C ASN A 85 47.98 -32.63 26.21
N GLU A 86 47.91 -32.87 27.53
CA GLU A 86 46.60 -32.92 28.18
C GLU A 86 45.99 -31.52 28.15
N GLN A 87 44.68 -31.42 27.87
CA GLN A 87 43.95 -30.15 27.71
C GLN A 87 44.33 -29.43 26.38
N ALA A 88 43.43 -28.73 25.70
CA ALA A 88 42.31 -27.97 26.23
C ALA A 88 40.95 -28.27 25.58
N GLY A 89 39.91 -28.18 26.42
CA GLY A 89 38.56 -27.82 25.96
C GLY A 89 38.50 -26.35 25.53
N GLU A 90 37.30 -25.84 25.22
CA GLU A 90 37.09 -24.46 24.77
C GLU A 90 37.72 -23.42 25.73
N ILE A 91 38.75 -22.72 25.26
CA ILE A 91 39.57 -21.77 26.02
C ILE A 91 38.82 -20.44 26.10
N ASP A 92 38.68 -19.86 27.29
CA ASP A 92 38.11 -18.52 27.47
C ASP A 92 39.27 -17.53 27.65
N LEU A 93 39.54 -16.66 26.67
CA LEU A 93 40.70 -15.76 26.67
C LEU A 93 40.63 -14.63 27.71
N ALA A 94 39.51 -14.52 28.43
CA ALA A 94 39.37 -13.64 29.59
C ALA A 94 39.60 -14.37 30.93
N ASP A 95 40.05 -15.62 30.89
CA ASP A 95 40.50 -16.43 32.01
C ASP A 95 42.03 -16.34 32.12
N ASN A 96 42.52 -15.44 32.98
CA ASN A 96 43.96 -15.14 33.09
C ASN A 96 44.78 -16.34 33.58
N ASP A 97 44.18 -17.24 34.36
CA ASP A 97 44.82 -18.45 34.89
C ASP A 97 45.14 -19.46 33.75
N LYS A 98 44.46 -19.32 32.60
CA LYS A 98 44.71 -20.08 31.35
C LYS A 98 45.54 -19.31 30.32
N VAL A 99 45.82 -18.03 30.57
CA VAL A 99 46.54 -17.15 29.63
C VAL A 99 47.62 -16.36 30.38
N MET A 100 48.62 -17.12 30.85
CA MET A 100 49.77 -16.59 31.59
C MET A 100 50.43 -15.43 30.85
N ASN A 101 50.82 -14.38 31.58
CA ASN A 101 51.42 -13.16 31.04
C ASN A 101 50.61 -12.45 29.94
N GLY A 102 49.30 -12.73 29.83
CA GLY A 102 48.40 -12.14 28.84
C GLY A 102 48.63 -12.60 27.39
N VAL A 103 49.35 -13.71 27.18
CA VAL A 103 49.62 -14.27 25.85
C VAL A 103 49.38 -15.78 25.83
N TYR A 104 48.49 -16.24 24.96
CA TYR A 104 48.34 -17.67 24.66
C TYR A 104 49.18 -18.00 23.42
N THR A 105 50.18 -18.86 23.58
CA THR A 105 51.12 -19.22 22.50
C THR A 105 50.80 -20.61 21.96
N ILE A 106 50.41 -20.67 20.69
CA ILE A 106 50.33 -21.90 19.89
C ILE A 106 51.74 -22.25 19.43
N SER A 107 52.22 -23.44 19.80
CA SER A 107 53.60 -23.90 19.54
C SER A 107 53.69 -25.33 18.98
N SER A 108 52.56 -25.93 18.62
CA SER A 108 52.43 -27.22 17.92
C SER A 108 51.30 -27.14 16.88
N ALA A 109 51.24 -28.11 15.97
CA ALA A 109 50.15 -28.24 15.00
C ALA A 109 48.80 -28.61 15.66
N GLY A 110 47.69 -28.44 14.93
CA GLY A 110 46.37 -28.94 15.34
C GLY A 110 45.31 -27.87 15.65
N ASP A 111 44.38 -28.25 16.53
CA ASP A 111 43.04 -27.66 16.68
C ASP A 111 42.88 -26.82 17.96
N TYR A 112 42.83 -25.48 17.84
CA TYR A 112 42.77 -24.54 18.96
C TYR A 112 41.42 -23.79 19.00
N LYS A 113 40.69 -23.88 20.11
CA LYS A 113 39.31 -23.37 20.24
C LYS A 113 39.20 -22.28 21.29
N PHE A 114 38.90 -21.05 20.85
CA PHE A 114 38.89 -19.84 21.69
C PHE A 114 37.51 -19.17 21.77
N THR A 115 37.21 -18.64 22.95
CA THR A 115 36.04 -17.82 23.28
C THR A 115 36.45 -16.62 24.14
N CYS A 116 35.51 -15.70 24.37
CA CYS A 116 35.59 -14.68 25.41
C CYS A 116 34.30 -14.65 26.24
N SER A 117 34.42 -14.71 27.57
CA SER A 117 33.34 -14.41 28.51
C SER A 117 33.07 -12.91 28.66
N ARG A 118 34.09 -12.09 28.40
CA ARG A 118 34.11 -10.63 28.43
C ARG A 118 35.22 -10.12 27.50
N GLU A 119 35.28 -8.81 27.29
CA GLU A 119 36.42 -8.18 26.62
C GLU A 119 37.73 -8.46 27.38
N THR A 120 38.79 -8.74 26.63
CA THR A 120 40.12 -9.06 27.20
C THR A 120 41.24 -8.31 26.49
N GLY A 121 42.31 -7.99 27.24
CA GLY A 121 43.57 -7.51 26.68
C GLY A 121 44.51 -8.63 26.22
N ASN A 122 44.18 -9.89 26.55
CA ASN A 122 45.00 -11.06 26.30
C ASN A 122 45.05 -11.42 24.81
N ARG A 123 46.19 -11.91 24.33
CA ARG A 123 46.53 -12.01 22.90
C ARG A 123 46.84 -13.45 22.49
N ILE A 124 46.53 -13.81 21.25
CA ILE A 124 46.95 -15.09 20.65
C ILE A 124 48.24 -14.88 19.87
N VAL A 125 49.21 -15.78 20.00
CA VAL A 125 50.44 -15.82 19.20
C VAL A 125 50.64 -17.23 18.64
N VAL A 126 50.99 -17.33 17.36
CA VAL A 126 51.40 -18.58 16.70
C VAL A 126 52.92 -18.54 16.48
N ASP A 127 53.65 -19.50 17.05
CA ASP A 127 55.11 -19.59 17.00
C ASP A 127 55.56 -20.90 16.35
N GLY A 128 56.15 -20.81 15.15
CA GLY A 128 56.40 -21.97 14.28
C GLY A 128 57.61 -22.85 14.64
N LYS A 129 58.32 -22.60 15.76
CA LYS A 129 59.62 -23.26 16.08
C LYS A 129 59.60 -24.79 16.13
N LYS A 130 58.43 -25.41 16.27
CA LYS A 130 58.22 -26.87 16.30
C LYS A 130 57.14 -27.33 15.31
N ILE A 131 56.89 -26.55 14.25
CA ILE A 131 55.79 -26.79 13.30
C ILE A 131 56.36 -26.78 11.88
N SER A 132 56.14 -27.87 11.14
CA SER A 132 56.61 -28.06 9.77
C SER A 132 55.76 -27.29 8.76
N ALA A 133 56.34 -26.90 7.61
CA ALA A 133 55.61 -26.30 6.50
C ALA A 133 54.46 -27.20 5.96
N LYS A 134 54.53 -28.52 6.19
CA LYS A 134 53.47 -29.49 5.83
C LYS A 134 52.30 -29.52 6.82
N ASP A 135 52.45 -28.94 8.01
CA ASP A 135 51.45 -29.02 9.07
C ASP A 135 50.31 -28.01 8.85
N SER A 136 49.22 -28.18 9.62
CA SER A 136 48.09 -27.25 9.67
C SER A 136 47.79 -26.79 11.08
N ILE A 137 47.38 -25.52 11.21
CA ILE A 137 47.00 -24.89 12.48
C ILE A 137 45.58 -24.34 12.33
N ASN A 138 44.61 -24.93 13.02
CA ASN A 138 43.20 -24.55 12.95
C ASN A 138 42.78 -23.76 14.18
N ILE A 139 42.47 -22.47 13.99
CA ILE A 139 42.11 -21.52 15.06
C ILE A 139 40.61 -21.22 14.99
N TYR A 140 39.83 -21.83 15.88
CA TYR A 140 38.38 -21.61 15.97
C TYR A 140 38.09 -20.43 16.89
N LEU A 141 37.58 -19.32 16.34
CA LEU A 141 37.19 -18.13 17.09
C LEU A 141 35.67 -18.10 17.27
N ASN A 142 35.19 -18.33 18.51
CA ASN A 142 33.78 -18.33 18.88
C ASN A 142 33.46 -17.15 19.81
N LYS A 143 32.96 -16.06 19.23
CA LYS A 143 32.59 -14.82 19.95
C LYS A 143 33.77 -14.20 20.74
N VAL A 144 34.99 -14.34 20.24
CA VAL A 144 36.22 -13.76 20.81
C VAL A 144 36.17 -12.23 20.73
N ASN A 145 36.58 -11.52 21.79
CA ASN A 145 36.60 -10.06 21.84
C ASN A 145 37.88 -9.57 22.51
N ILE A 146 38.96 -9.49 21.73
CA ILE A 146 40.26 -8.97 22.17
C ILE A 146 40.33 -7.47 21.84
N ASN A 147 40.70 -6.66 22.83
CA ASN A 147 40.86 -5.20 22.71
C ASN A 147 42.10 -4.74 23.49
N THR A 148 43.28 -4.89 22.88
CA THR A 148 44.58 -4.81 23.56
C THR A 148 45.38 -3.56 23.21
N SER A 149 46.35 -3.20 24.05
CA SER A 149 47.39 -2.18 23.77
C SER A 149 48.81 -2.77 23.78
N ALA A 150 48.96 -4.07 24.08
CA ALA A 150 50.24 -4.72 24.33
C ALA A 150 50.87 -5.40 23.10
N GLY A 151 50.25 -5.32 21.92
CA GLY A 151 50.69 -5.99 20.69
C GLY A 151 49.53 -6.31 19.76
N PRO A 152 49.73 -7.20 18.75
CA PRO A 152 48.63 -7.68 17.91
C PRO A 152 47.67 -8.53 18.73
N ALA A 153 46.36 -8.45 18.43
CA ALA A 153 45.35 -9.25 19.11
C ALA A 153 45.47 -10.75 18.75
N LEU A 154 45.76 -11.04 17.47
CA LEU A 154 46.28 -12.34 17.01
C LEU A 154 47.53 -12.06 16.16
N ARG A 155 48.66 -12.68 16.49
CA ARG A 155 49.91 -12.64 15.69
C ARG A 155 50.25 -14.01 15.12
N ILE A 156 50.58 -14.06 13.84
CA ILE A 156 51.30 -15.17 13.21
C ILE A 156 52.76 -14.74 13.06
N ASN A 157 53.70 -15.45 13.71
CA ASN A 157 55.11 -15.05 13.71
C ASN A 157 55.81 -15.31 12.35
N LEU A 158 56.97 -14.65 12.16
CA LEU A 158 57.81 -14.73 10.95
C LEU A 158 58.21 -16.16 10.57
N ASN A 159 58.43 -17.00 11.58
CA ASN A 159 58.89 -18.39 11.48
C ASN A 159 57.75 -19.43 11.33
N VAL A 160 56.51 -19.00 11.11
CA VAL A 160 55.41 -19.92 10.77
C VAL A 160 55.40 -20.12 9.26
N GLU A 161 55.61 -21.36 8.82
CA GLU A 161 55.53 -21.77 7.40
C GLU A 161 54.23 -22.55 7.10
N ALA A 162 53.70 -23.24 8.11
CA ALA A 162 52.44 -24.01 8.07
C ALA A 162 51.21 -23.20 7.63
N THR A 163 50.21 -23.85 7.03
CA THR A 163 48.93 -23.19 6.71
C THR A 163 48.14 -22.91 7.99
N VAL A 164 47.76 -21.65 8.21
CA VAL A 164 46.94 -21.21 9.35
C VAL A 164 45.51 -20.98 8.87
N THR A 165 44.55 -21.75 9.41
CA THR A 165 43.13 -21.63 9.10
C THR A 165 42.37 -21.05 10.29
N ILE A 166 41.81 -19.85 10.15
CA ILE A 166 40.93 -19.23 11.14
C ILE A 166 39.48 -19.57 10.81
N HIS A 167 38.83 -20.36 11.67
CA HIS A 167 37.42 -20.73 11.59
C HIS A 167 36.56 -19.80 12.45
N LEU A 168 35.71 -19.00 11.82
CA LEU A 168 34.88 -17.98 12.46
C LEU A 168 33.51 -18.54 12.86
N THR A 169 33.18 -18.39 14.15
CA THR A 169 31.85 -18.66 14.74
C THR A 169 31.31 -17.38 15.39
N GLY A 170 30.12 -16.93 14.98
CA GLY A 170 29.49 -15.72 15.53
C GLY A 170 30.14 -14.42 15.06
N THR A 171 30.48 -13.54 16.00
CA THR A 171 31.15 -12.25 15.72
C THR A 171 32.37 -12.13 16.61
N ASN A 172 33.55 -12.01 16.00
CA ASN A 172 34.84 -11.98 16.67
C ASN A 172 35.50 -10.62 16.45
N SER A 173 36.07 -10.01 17.50
CA SER A 173 36.85 -8.78 17.41
C SER A 173 38.32 -9.05 17.73
N LEU A 174 39.21 -8.58 16.86
CA LEU A 174 40.66 -8.58 17.04
C LEU A 174 41.14 -7.12 16.93
N ILE A 175 41.11 -6.39 18.04
CA ILE A 175 41.36 -4.95 18.09
C ILE A 175 42.66 -4.68 18.83
N THR A 176 43.53 -3.86 18.22
CA THR A 176 44.67 -3.22 18.88
C THR A 176 44.49 -1.70 18.91
N LYS A 177 44.87 -1.11 20.05
CA LYS A 177 45.01 0.33 20.33
C LYS A 177 46.47 0.81 20.23
N ASN A 178 47.37 -0.06 19.77
CA ASN A 178 48.78 0.23 19.63
C ASN A 178 49.14 0.33 18.14
N ASN A 179 49.60 1.51 17.75
CA ASN A 179 49.73 1.92 16.35
C ASN A 179 50.65 1.01 15.54
N TYR A 180 51.65 0.39 16.18
CA TYR A 180 52.68 -0.39 15.51
C TYR A 180 52.29 -1.84 15.17
N TYR A 181 51.05 -2.24 15.49
CA TYR A 181 50.58 -3.60 15.31
C TYR A 181 49.24 -3.67 14.57
N ALA A 182 49.04 -4.72 13.80
CA ALA A 182 47.76 -5.02 13.15
C ALA A 182 46.79 -5.73 14.09
N GLY A 183 45.49 -5.69 13.79
CA GLY A 183 44.46 -6.41 14.56
C GLY A 183 44.66 -7.93 14.46
N LEU A 184 44.75 -8.40 13.21
CA LEU A 184 45.24 -9.73 12.86
C LEU A 184 46.57 -9.55 12.10
N GLN A 185 47.68 -9.76 12.78
CA GLN A 185 49.02 -9.51 12.22
C GLN A 185 49.63 -10.76 11.59
N LYS A 186 50.09 -10.59 10.35
CA LYS A 186 50.79 -11.58 9.54
C LYS A 186 51.88 -10.88 8.73
N ASP A 187 53.13 -11.18 9.07
CA ASP A 187 54.33 -10.60 8.47
C ASP A 187 55.17 -11.69 7.75
N ASN A 188 54.53 -12.71 7.15
CA ASN A 188 55.19 -13.91 6.61
C ASN A 188 54.58 -14.39 5.28
N LYS A 189 55.21 -15.39 4.64
CA LYS A 189 54.74 -15.99 3.38
C LYS A 189 53.70 -17.13 3.54
N ALA A 190 53.55 -17.69 4.74
CA ALA A 190 52.65 -18.82 4.99
C ALA A 190 51.19 -18.51 4.67
N ARG A 191 50.43 -19.49 4.18
CA ARG A 191 49.04 -19.27 3.77
C ARG A 191 48.11 -19.06 4.98
N LEU A 192 47.42 -17.93 5.01
CA LEU A 192 46.35 -17.63 5.96
C LEU A 192 44.99 -17.79 5.26
N ILE A 193 44.14 -18.65 5.81
CA ILE A 193 42.76 -18.86 5.35
C ILE A 193 41.81 -18.40 6.46
N ILE A 194 40.97 -17.41 6.19
CA ILE A 194 39.92 -16.93 7.09
C ILE A 194 38.58 -17.38 6.53
N LYS A 195 37.88 -18.28 7.23
CA LYS A 195 36.61 -18.84 6.74
C LYS A 195 35.58 -19.07 7.85
N THR A 196 34.32 -19.26 7.47
CA THR A 196 33.28 -19.66 8.44
C THR A 196 33.56 -21.07 8.97
N ASN A 197 33.23 -21.33 10.23
CA ASN A 197 33.22 -22.69 10.77
C ASN A 197 32.21 -23.55 10.00
N ASN A 198 32.67 -24.59 9.29
CA ASN A 198 31.85 -25.47 8.45
C ASN A 198 30.62 -26.06 9.17
N SER A 199 30.62 -26.11 10.52
CA SER A 199 29.50 -26.62 11.32
C SER A 199 28.38 -25.61 11.60
N ASP A 200 28.47 -24.37 11.12
CA ASP A 200 27.52 -23.28 11.40
C ASP A 200 26.83 -22.71 10.15
N ALA A 201 25.51 -22.60 10.22
CA ALA A 201 24.63 -22.18 9.11
C ALA A 201 24.50 -20.66 8.95
N THR A 202 25.45 -19.87 9.44
CA THR A 202 25.52 -18.41 9.24
C THR A 202 26.97 -17.98 9.17
N ALA A 203 27.33 -17.18 8.16
CA ALA A 203 28.68 -16.64 7.99
C ALA A 203 29.25 -16.07 9.30
N GLY A 204 30.45 -16.50 9.66
CA GLY A 204 31.19 -15.95 10.78
C GLY A 204 31.71 -14.55 10.43
N ILE A 205 31.66 -13.64 11.40
CA ILE A 205 32.11 -12.25 11.25
C ILE A 205 33.43 -12.07 12.00
N LEU A 206 34.44 -11.51 11.34
CA LEU A 206 35.67 -11.01 11.93
C LEU A 206 35.72 -9.49 11.84
N ASN A 207 36.03 -8.82 12.94
CA ASN A 207 36.20 -7.37 13.06
C ASN A 207 37.64 -7.09 13.53
N ALA A 208 38.56 -6.90 12.59
CA ALA A 208 40.00 -6.80 12.84
C ALA A 208 40.47 -5.35 12.64
N ARG A 209 40.99 -4.69 13.69
CA ARG A 209 41.28 -3.25 13.65
C ARG A 209 42.60 -2.86 14.29
N SER A 210 43.32 -1.96 13.65
CA SER A 210 44.37 -1.15 14.25
C SER A 210 43.84 0.28 14.44
N ILE A 211 43.45 0.63 15.67
CA ILE A 211 42.88 1.95 15.98
C ILE A 211 43.99 3.00 15.90
N ASP A 212 43.77 4.04 15.10
CA ASP A 212 44.72 5.12 14.78
C ASP A 212 46.11 4.66 14.25
N GLY A 213 46.23 3.39 13.84
CA GLY A 213 47.52 2.75 13.68
C GLY A 213 48.23 2.87 12.34
N ASP A 214 49.54 2.69 12.41
CA ASP A 214 50.50 2.60 11.31
C ASP A 214 50.47 1.23 10.60
N SER A 215 49.58 0.34 11.02
CA SER A 215 49.52 -1.07 10.63
C SER A 215 48.16 -1.45 10.05
N ALA A 216 48.09 -2.61 9.40
CA ALA A 216 46.87 -3.05 8.74
C ALA A 216 45.74 -3.42 9.72
N GLY A 217 44.49 -3.48 9.23
CA GLY A 217 43.42 -4.17 9.95
C GLY A 217 43.70 -5.68 10.01
N ILE A 218 43.97 -6.26 8.85
CA ILE A 218 44.49 -7.62 8.64
C ILE A 218 45.73 -7.55 7.75
N GLY A 219 46.85 -8.14 8.18
CA GLY A 219 48.10 -8.18 7.41
C GLY A 219 49.29 -7.60 8.15
N GLY A 220 50.05 -6.72 7.50
CA GLY A 220 51.35 -6.25 8.00
C GLY A 220 51.28 -5.34 9.23
N GLY A 221 52.21 -5.57 10.17
CA GLY A 221 52.52 -4.62 11.25
C GLY A 221 53.62 -3.62 10.87
N PHE A 222 53.67 -2.47 11.53
CA PHE A 222 54.64 -1.40 11.23
C PHE A 222 56.11 -1.80 11.37
N TYR A 223 56.43 -2.77 12.22
CA TYR A 223 57.81 -3.30 12.36
C TYR A 223 58.08 -4.56 11.52
N GLY A 224 57.10 -5.04 10.74
CA GLY A 224 57.31 -6.11 9.76
C GLY A 224 58.21 -5.63 8.62
N SER A 225 59.17 -6.46 8.22
CA SER A 225 60.10 -6.20 7.11
C SER A 225 59.85 -7.11 5.90
N VAL A 226 58.60 -7.58 5.75
CA VAL A 226 58.24 -8.70 4.88
C VAL A 226 56.92 -8.41 4.17
N SER A 227 56.85 -8.77 2.87
CA SER A 227 55.67 -8.62 2.01
C SER A 227 54.42 -9.31 2.59
N CYS A 228 53.30 -8.60 2.61
CA CYS A 228 52.01 -9.13 3.04
C CYS A 228 51.41 -9.97 1.89
N SER A 229 51.40 -11.29 2.05
CA SER A 229 51.10 -12.24 0.97
C SER A 229 50.25 -13.42 1.45
N ASN A 230 49.56 -14.10 0.54
CA ASN A 230 48.78 -15.32 0.79
C ASN A 230 47.70 -15.16 1.87
N ILE A 231 46.75 -14.25 1.66
CA ILE A 231 45.58 -14.04 2.53
C ILE A 231 44.32 -14.42 1.76
N ILE A 232 43.69 -15.52 2.17
CA ILE A 232 42.44 -16.04 1.59
C ILE A 232 41.29 -15.77 2.56
N ILE A 233 40.23 -15.11 2.08
CA ILE A 233 38.99 -14.85 2.82
C ILE A 233 37.87 -15.60 2.09
N ASP A 234 37.36 -16.66 2.70
CA ASP A 234 36.44 -17.62 2.08
C ASP A 234 35.12 -17.75 2.86
N SER A 235 34.00 -17.61 2.17
CA SER A 235 32.65 -17.94 2.66
C SER A 235 32.33 -17.33 4.03
N CYS A 236 32.80 -16.11 4.32
CA CYS A 236 32.65 -15.45 5.63
C CYS A 236 32.41 -13.95 5.50
N SER A 237 32.44 -13.22 6.62
CA SER A 237 32.36 -11.76 6.62
C SER A 237 33.51 -11.14 7.41
N VAL A 238 34.11 -10.09 6.84
CA VAL A 238 35.28 -9.41 7.39
C VAL A 238 35.03 -7.90 7.40
N ILE A 239 35.21 -7.28 8.56
CA ILE A 239 35.30 -5.83 8.72
C ILE A 239 36.73 -5.53 9.17
N ALA A 240 37.51 -4.86 8.33
CA ALA A 240 38.92 -4.62 8.58
C ALA A 240 39.25 -3.13 8.47
N SER A 241 39.89 -2.55 9.48
CA SER A 241 40.18 -1.09 9.46
C SER A 241 41.46 -0.65 10.15
N SER A 242 42.02 0.44 9.64
CA SER A 242 43.30 1.02 10.01
C SER A 242 43.27 2.55 9.82
N LYS A 243 44.37 3.24 10.13
CA LYS A 243 44.56 4.65 9.76
C LYS A 243 45.56 4.81 8.63
N TYR A 244 46.81 4.36 8.83
CA TYR A 244 47.85 4.44 7.81
C TYR A 244 48.19 3.10 7.16
N GLY A 245 48.01 1.95 7.83
CA GLY A 245 48.09 0.66 7.12
C GLY A 245 46.88 0.45 6.19
N ALA A 246 46.88 -0.60 5.37
CA ALA A 246 45.71 -0.99 4.59
C ALA A 246 44.60 -1.56 5.48
N GLY A 247 43.34 -1.48 5.04
CA GLY A 247 42.26 -2.21 5.73
C GLY A 247 42.58 -3.71 5.76
N ILE A 248 42.92 -4.26 4.59
CA ILE A 248 43.52 -5.59 4.41
C ILE A 248 44.76 -5.44 3.53
N GLY A 249 45.95 -5.85 4.00
CA GLY A 249 47.20 -5.79 3.24
C GLY A 249 48.39 -5.20 4.01
N GLY A 250 49.03 -4.18 3.44
CA GLY A 250 50.33 -3.64 3.90
C GLY A 250 50.28 -2.71 5.12
N SER A 251 51.45 -2.48 5.72
CA SER A 251 51.68 -1.46 6.76
C SER A 251 52.27 -0.16 6.17
N LYS A 252 52.27 0.91 6.97
CA LYS A 252 52.83 2.22 6.63
C LYS A 252 54.37 2.17 6.50
N GLN A 253 54.93 2.93 5.56
CA GLN A 253 56.36 3.27 5.39
C GLN A 253 57.38 2.13 5.19
N ARG A 254 57.14 0.89 5.66
CA ARG A 254 58.04 -0.25 5.42
C ARG A 254 57.59 -0.99 4.17
N ALA A 255 58.31 -0.73 3.07
CA ALA A 255 57.96 -1.27 1.76
C ALA A 255 58.28 -2.77 1.63
N GLY A 256 57.34 -3.62 2.07
CA GLY A 256 57.12 -4.94 1.50
C GLY A 256 56.01 -4.87 0.45
N SER A 257 56.07 -5.71 -0.58
CA SER A 257 54.97 -5.83 -1.56
C SER A 257 53.70 -6.38 -0.91
N VAL A 258 52.57 -6.19 -1.58
CA VAL A 258 51.30 -6.84 -1.21
C VAL A 258 50.87 -7.74 -2.36
N SER A 259 50.65 -9.03 -2.09
CA SER A 259 50.28 -10.02 -3.11
C SER A 259 49.24 -11.03 -2.62
N ASP A 260 48.61 -11.75 -3.55
CA ASP A 260 47.83 -12.96 -3.28
C ASP A 260 46.74 -12.77 -2.21
N ILE A 261 45.95 -11.70 -2.35
CA ILE A 261 44.75 -11.44 -1.54
C ILE A 261 43.54 -11.98 -2.31
N ILE A 262 43.00 -13.10 -1.86
CA ILE A 262 41.90 -13.81 -2.53
C ILE A 262 40.64 -13.73 -1.68
N ILE A 263 39.54 -13.23 -2.24
CA ILE A 263 38.25 -13.05 -1.56
C ILE A 263 37.19 -13.84 -2.32
N ASN A 264 36.76 -14.96 -1.75
CA ASN A 264 35.82 -15.91 -2.34
C ASN A 264 34.52 -15.94 -1.53
N SER A 265 33.36 -15.85 -2.19
CA SER A 265 32.02 -16.03 -1.60
C SER A 265 31.75 -15.22 -0.31
N SER A 266 32.41 -14.07 -0.14
CA SER A 266 32.54 -13.38 1.16
C SER A 266 31.98 -11.97 1.17
N SER A 267 31.68 -11.45 2.36
CA SER A 267 31.20 -10.07 2.59
C SER A 267 32.25 -9.26 3.33
N VAL A 268 33.00 -8.43 2.60
CA VAL A 268 34.17 -7.70 3.10
C VAL A 268 33.91 -6.20 3.11
N THR A 269 34.15 -5.55 4.25
CA THR A 269 34.23 -4.09 4.38
C THR A 269 35.63 -3.74 4.88
N ALA A 270 36.43 -3.08 4.04
CA ALA A 270 37.83 -2.78 4.35
C ALA A 270 38.11 -1.28 4.18
N SER A 271 38.59 -0.61 5.23
CA SER A 271 38.65 0.86 5.27
C SER A 271 39.92 1.41 5.92
N SER A 272 40.55 2.40 5.29
CA SER A 272 41.71 3.13 5.82
C SER A 272 41.56 4.64 5.64
N THR A 273 42.49 5.43 6.17
CA THR A 273 42.63 6.87 5.86
C THR A 273 43.72 7.06 4.81
N ASP A 274 44.94 6.61 5.09
CA ASP A 274 46.12 6.82 4.23
C ASP A 274 46.58 5.55 3.50
N GLY A 275 46.27 4.36 4.01
CA GLY A 275 46.45 3.11 3.25
C GLY A 275 45.29 2.87 2.28
N ALA A 276 45.39 1.80 1.51
CA ALA A 276 44.26 1.33 0.70
C ALA A 276 43.15 0.74 1.57
N GLY A 277 41.93 0.64 1.03
CA GLY A 277 40.90 -0.24 1.61
C GLY A 277 41.40 -1.69 1.60
N ILE A 278 41.82 -2.17 0.42
CA ILE A 278 42.49 -3.46 0.22
C ILE A 278 43.75 -3.23 -0.62
N GLY A 279 44.93 -3.62 -0.12
CA GLY A 279 46.21 -3.49 -0.83
C GLY A 279 47.32 -2.77 -0.04
N GLY A 280 47.89 -1.72 -0.61
CA GLY A 280 49.07 -0.99 -0.10
C GLY A 280 48.85 -0.16 1.17
N GLY A 281 49.93 0.16 1.88
CA GLY A 281 49.91 1.01 3.08
C GLY A 281 50.25 2.46 2.75
N GLY A 282 49.82 3.41 3.58
CA GLY A 282 50.16 4.82 3.41
C GLY A 282 51.68 5.02 3.45
N TYR A 283 52.21 5.77 2.49
CA TYR A 283 53.65 6.00 2.28
C TYR A 283 54.48 4.71 2.13
N GLY A 284 53.90 3.56 1.75
CA GLY A 284 54.61 2.27 1.75
C GLY A 284 53.99 1.16 0.90
N ALA A 285 54.77 0.07 0.77
CA ALA A 285 54.75 -0.87 -0.37
C ALA A 285 55.41 -0.28 -1.63
N SER A 286 56.00 -1.17 -2.45
CA SER A 286 56.57 -0.83 -3.76
C SER A 286 55.78 -1.44 -4.92
N SER A 287 55.02 -2.51 -4.63
CA SER A 287 54.08 -3.11 -5.57
C SER A 287 52.89 -3.72 -4.85
N VAL A 288 51.73 -3.69 -5.52
CA VAL A 288 50.49 -4.33 -5.08
C VAL A 288 49.95 -5.14 -6.27
N SER A 289 49.82 -6.46 -6.10
CA SER A 289 49.32 -7.35 -7.15
C SER A 289 48.49 -8.53 -6.62
N GLY A 290 47.97 -9.36 -7.51
CA GLY A 290 47.30 -10.62 -7.15
C GLY A 290 46.06 -10.47 -6.27
N ILE A 291 45.31 -9.37 -6.43
CA ILE A 291 44.06 -9.15 -5.69
C ILE A 291 42.91 -9.77 -6.48
N THR A 292 42.41 -10.92 -6.03
CA THR A 292 41.33 -11.65 -6.71
C THR A 292 40.05 -11.63 -5.89
N ILE A 293 38.92 -11.26 -6.50
CA ILE A 293 37.62 -11.14 -5.86
C ILE A 293 36.58 -11.94 -6.66
N ASN A 294 36.18 -13.11 -6.15
CA ASN A 294 35.26 -14.03 -6.80
C ASN A 294 33.93 -14.13 -6.03
N SER A 295 32.80 -14.01 -6.72
CA SER A 295 31.43 -14.20 -6.18
C SER A 295 31.15 -13.49 -4.85
N SER A 296 31.76 -12.32 -4.63
CA SER A 296 31.86 -11.68 -3.33
C SER A 296 31.19 -10.30 -3.28
N SER A 297 30.87 -9.84 -2.08
CA SER A 297 30.34 -8.52 -1.78
C SER A 297 31.43 -7.70 -1.08
N VAL A 298 32.09 -6.80 -1.81
CA VAL A 298 33.23 -6.03 -1.29
C VAL A 298 32.92 -4.54 -1.26
N THR A 299 33.20 -3.89 -0.13
CA THR A 299 33.21 -2.43 0.01
C THR A 299 34.58 -2.02 0.53
N ALA A 300 35.37 -1.34 -0.29
CA ALA A 300 36.74 -0.99 0.00
C ALA A 300 36.93 0.54 -0.13
N SER A 301 37.35 1.20 0.95
CA SER A 301 37.31 2.67 1.05
C SER A 301 38.57 3.28 1.66
N SER A 302 38.99 4.43 1.14
CA SER A 302 40.15 5.18 1.62
C SER A 302 39.88 6.69 1.57
N THR A 303 40.74 7.51 2.20
CA THR A 303 40.80 8.96 1.96
C THR A 303 41.95 9.32 1.01
N ASN A 304 43.14 8.75 1.20
CA ASN A 304 44.36 9.12 0.45
C ASN A 304 44.98 7.99 -0.38
N GLY A 305 44.92 6.73 0.07
CA GLY A 305 45.19 5.56 -0.79
C GLY A 305 44.01 5.21 -1.69
N ALA A 306 44.10 4.14 -2.48
CA ALA A 306 43.00 3.67 -3.31
C ALA A 306 41.90 2.94 -2.52
N GLY A 307 40.73 2.76 -3.12
CA GLY A 307 39.73 1.81 -2.58
C GLY A 307 40.30 0.39 -2.59
N ILE A 308 40.73 -0.07 -3.77
CA ILE A 308 41.47 -1.33 -3.98
C ILE A 308 42.75 -1.03 -4.78
N GLY A 309 43.91 -1.45 -4.28
CA GLY A 309 45.21 -1.23 -4.93
C GLY A 309 46.21 -0.48 -4.04
N GLY A 310 46.81 0.59 -4.54
CA GLY A 310 47.94 1.28 -3.92
C GLY A 310 47.59 2.12 -2.68
N GLY A 311 48.57 2.32 -1.80
CA GLY A 311 48.51 3.24 -0.66
C GLY A 311 48.60 4.72 -1.06
N GLY A 312 48.27 5.62 -0.14
CA GLY A 312 48.34 7.06 -0.34
C GLY A 312 49.75 7.58 -0.12
N TYR A 313 50.17 8.57 -0.92
CA TYR A 313 51.51 9.18 -0.87
C TYR A 313 52.67 8.19 -1.13
N GLY A 314 52.38 7.01 -1.68
CA GLY A 314 53.36 6.04 -2.17
C GLY A 314 53.49 6.06 -3.70
N ALA A 315 54.59 5.52 -4.22
CA ALA A 315 54.84 5.36 -5.66
C ALA A 315 54.53 3.92 -6.11
N ASP A 316 53.38 3.40 -5.67
CA ASP A 316 52.97 2.01 -5.81
C ASP A 316 52.75 1.61 -7.27
N SER A 317 53.42 0.56 -7.74
CA SER A 317 53.01 -0.14 -8.97
C SER A 317 51.88 -1.11 -8.67
N VAL A 318 50.73 -0.92 -9.30
CA VAL A 318 49.51 -1.72 -9.08
C VAL A 318 49.20 -2.56 -10.32
N SER A 319 49.14 -3.88 -10.16
CA SER A 319 48.82 -4.82 -11.25
C SER A 319 47.86 -5.92 -10.80
N ASP A 320 47.39 -6.73 -11.75
CA ASP A 320 46.80 -8.06 -11.50
C ASP A 320 45.64 -8.04 -10.48
N ILE A 321 44.73 -7.07 -10.64
CA ILE A 321 43.48 -6.98 -9.87
C ILE A 321 42.37 -7.63 -10.70
N THR A 322 41.81 -8.74 -10.21
CA THR A 322 40.81 -9.54 -10.92
C THR A 322 39.49 -9.57 -10.13
N ILE A 323 38.40 -9.13 -10.74
CA ILE A 323 37.06 -9.10 -10.14
C ILE A 323 36.09 -9.92 -10.99
N ASN A 324 35.66 -11.05 -10.46
CA ASN A 324 34.81 -12.02 -11.15
C ASN A 324 33.45 -12.16 -10.46
N SER A 325 32.36 -11.93 -11.21
CA SER A 325 30.96 -12.13 -10.78
C SER A 325 30.65 -11.58 -9.38
N SER A 326 31.19 -10.40 -9.07
CA SER A 326 31.19 -9.82 -7.72
C SER A 326 30.47 -8.48 -7.64
N SER A 327 29.95 -8.16 -6.45
CA SER A 327 29.35 -6.87 -6.11
C SER A 327 30.40 -6.02 -5.38
N VAL A 328 31.14 -5.19 -6.12
CA VAL A 328 32.23 -4.38 -5.59
C VAL A 328 31.85 -2.89 -5.57
N THR A 329 32.15 -2.21 -4.47
CA THR A 329 32.18 -0.75 -4.36
C THR A 329 33.56 -0.34 -3.85
N ALA A 330 34.31 0.41 -4.66
CA ALA A 330 35.67 0.83 -4.36
C ALA A 330 35.76 2.36 -4.47
N SER A 331 36.10 3.05 -3.38
CA SER A 331 35.99 4.51 -3.30
C SER A 331 37.15 5.19 -2.57
N SER A 332 37.63 6.32 -3.09
CA SER A 332 38.63 7.17 -2.43
C SER A 332 38.33 8.66 -2.63
N THR A 333 39.05 9.55 -1.93
CA THR A 333 38.99 11.00 -2.15
C THR A 333 40.19 11.49 -2.95
N ASN A 334 41.42 11.11 -2.58
CA ASN A 334 42.64 11.54 -3.27
C ASN A 334 43.33 10.43 -4.09
N GLY A 335 43.04 9.16 -3.82
CA GLY A 335 43.50 8.03 -4.64
C GLY A 335 42.44 7.58 -5.66
N ALA A 336 42.73 6.58 -6.49
CA ALA A 336 41.72 5.97 -7.37
C ALA A 336 40.67 5.14 -6.59
N GLY A 337 39.54 4.83 -7.22
CA GLY A 337 38.62 3.81 -6.70
C GLY A 337 39.27 2.43 -6.75
N ILE A 338 39.74 2.03 -7.93
CA ILE A 338 40.60 0.85 -8.15
C ILE A 338 41.87 1.29 -8.88
N GLY A 339 43.05 0.93 -8.36
CA GLY A 339 44.35 1.28 -8.93
C GLY A 339 45.28 1.96 -7.92
N SER A 340 46.05 2.96 -8.34
CA SER A 340 47.02 3.67 -7.50
C SER A 340 46.48 4.99 -6.92
N ALA A 341 47.27 5.64 -6.06
CA ALA A 341 47.08 7.04 -5.66
C ALA A 341 48.16 7.98 -6.24
N GLY A 342 48.82 7.58 -7.33
CA GLY A 342 49.91 8.36 -7.96
C GLY A 342 51.00 7.53 -8.65
N GLY A 343 51.10 6.22 -8.37
CA GLY A 343 51.98 5.29 -9.09
C GLY A 343 51.33 4.65 -10.33
N THR A 344 51.98 3.68 -10.94
CA THR A 344 51.51 2.99 -12.17
C THR A 344 50.36 2.03 -11.91
N CYS A 345 49.50 1.81 -12.91
CA CYS A 345 48.40 0.84 -12.84
C CYS A 345 48.21 0.08 -14.17
N SER A 346 48.02 -1.24 -14.09
CA SER A 346 47.83 -2.13 -15.25
C SER A 346 47.03 -3.39 -14.89
N ASN A 347 46.65 -4.19 -15.89
CA ASN A 347 46.04 -5.53 -15.76
C ASN A 347 44.89 -5.61 -14.74
N ILE A 348 43.84 -4.78 -14.92
CA ILE A 348 42.61 -4.82 -14.14
C ILE A 348 41.57 -5.65 -14.91
N GLY A 349 41.40 -6.91 -14.50
CA GLY A 349 40.37 -7.80 -15.01
C GLY A 349 39.02 -7.60 -14.31
N ILE A 350 37.96 -7.39 -15.07
CA ILE A 350 36.56 -7.38 -14.60
C ILE A 350 35.75 -8.33 -15.48
N SER A 351 35.24 -9.42 -14.91
CA SER A 351 34.39 -10.40 -15.61
C SER A 351 33.08 -10.66 -14.87
N GLY A 352 32.00 -10.05 -15.33
CA GLY A 352 30.66 -10.21 -14.74
C GLY A 352 30.44 -9.48 -13.42
N GLY A 353 29.17 -9.40 -12.99
CA GLY A 353 28.77 -8.74 -11.76
C GLY A 353 28.63 -7.23 -11.86
N SER A 354 29.01 -6.50 -10.81
CA SER A 354 28.75 -5.07 -10.69
C SER A 354 29.83 -4.37 -9.88
N VAL A 355 30.59 -3.49 -10.53
CA VAL A 355 31.81 -2.87 -9.99
C VAL A 355 31.69 -1.35 -10.06
N LYS A 356 31.33 -0.75 -8.93
CA LYS A 356 31.26 0.72 -8.76
C LYS A 356 32.59 1.25 -8.22
N ALA A 357 33.41 1.82 -9.10
CA ALA A 357 34.67 2.45 -8.74
C ALA A 357 34.57 3.98 -8.83
N TYR A 358 35.00 4.71 -7.80
CA TYR A 358 34.80 6.16 -7.67
C TYR A 358 35.97 6.86 -6.99
N SER A 359 36.27 8.10 -7.40
CA SER A 359 37.15 9.00 -6.66
C SER A 359 36.72 10.46 -6.82
N ASP A 360 36.95 11.28 -5.78
CA ASP A 360 36.68 12.72 -5.82
C ASP A 360 37.72 13.50 -6.65
N ARG A 361 38.92 12.94 -6.90
CA ARG A 361 40.05 13.65 -7.54
C ARG A 361 40.88 12.85 -8.55
N MET A 362 40.64 11.55 -8.67
CA MET A 362 41.30 10.67 -9.66
C MET A 362 40.25 9.94 -10.52
N PRO A 363 40.65 9.26 -11.61
CA PRO A 363 39.79 8.30 -12.27
C PRO A 363 39.25 7.24 -11.30
N GLY A 364 38.00 6.81 -11.52
CA GLY A 364 37.38 5.73 -10.73
C GLY A 364 38.17 4.43 -10.82
N ILE A 365 38.64 4.07 -12.02
CA ILE A 365 39.64 3.03 -12.27
C ILE A 365 40.84 3.70 -12.94
N ASN A 366 42.06 3.42 -12.46
CA ASN A 366 43.27 4.14 -12.86
C ASN A 366 43.83 3.74 -14.25
N CYS A 367 43.39 2.60 -14.81
CA CYS A 367 43.68 2.17 -16.18
C CYS A 367 42.43 1.59 -16.85
N THR A 368 42.47 1.34 -18.16
CA THR A 368 41.39 0.64 -18.87
C THR A 368 41.28 -0.80 -18.37
N PRO A 369 40.11 -1.24 -17.87
CA PRO A 369 39.91 -2.63 -17.47
C PRO A 369 39.56 -3.50 -18.68
N HIS A 370 39.73 -4.82 -18.53
CA HIS A 370 39.45 -5.82 -19.56
C HIS A 370 38.68 -7.02 -18.99
N ASN A 371 38.09 -7.84 -19.87
CA ASN A 371 37.50 -9.12 -19.50
C ASN A 371 38.58 -10.21 -19.33
N GLY A 372 38.15 -11.46 -19.08
CA GLY A 372 39.05 -12.63 -18.96
C GLY A 372 39.77 -13.02 -20.26
N ASN A 373 39.35 -12.48 -21.41
CA ASN A 373 39.96 -12.69 -22.73
C ASN A 373 40.86 -11.50 -23.14
N SER A 374 41.22 -10.63 -22.19
CA SER A 374 41.98 -9.39 -22.40
C SER A 374 41.35 -8.37 -23.36
N THR A 375 40.05 -8.48 -23.65
CA THR A 375 39.30 -7.45 -24.40
C THR A 375 38.91 -6.31 -23.47
N ASN A 376 39.14 -5.06 -23.86
CA ASN A 376 38.73 -3.88 -23.06
C ASN A 376 37.23 -3.92 -22.73
N VAL A 377 36.88 -3.50 -21.51
CA VAL A 377 35.48 -3.36 -21.07
C VAL A 377 35.18 -1.96 -20.55
N TYR A 378 33.95 -1.51 -20.78
CA TYR A 378 33.50 -0.15 -20.50
C TYR A 378 32.24 -0.18 -19.63
N CYS A 379 32.08 0.84 -18.79
CA CYS A 379 31.01 0.89 -17.80
C CYS A 379 29.63 1.08 -18.46
N CYS A 380 28.64 0.32 -18.00
CA CYS A 380 27.23 0.43 -18.34
C CYS A 380 26.42 0.63 -17.05
N ILE A 381 25.74 1.77 -16.92
CA ILE A 381 24.97 2.11 -15.71
C ILE A 381 23.49 1.79 -15.95
N ILE A 382 23.01 0.75 -15.27
CA ILE A 382 21.65 0.24 -15.40
C ILE A 382 20.87 0.59 -14.12
N LYS A 383 19.90 1.50 -14.21
CA LYS A 383 19.00 1.87 -13.10
C LYS A 383 18.20 0.64 -12.65
N ASN A 384 18.32 0.21 -11.39
CA ASN A 384 17.59 -0.95 -10.85
C ASN A 384 17.20 -0.77 -9.37
N GLU A 385 16.52 0.34 -9.08
CA GLU A 385 16.14 0.76 -7.71
C GLU A 385 15.33 -0.29 -6.93
N TYR A 386 14.62 -1.18 -7.64
CA TYR A 386 13.79 -2.24 -7.07
C TYR A 386 14.47 -3.62 -6.99
N PHE A 387 15.75 -3.75 -7.39
CA PHE A 387 16.50 -5.01 -7.41
C PHE A 387 15.80 -6.12 -8.23
N LEU A 388 15.27 -5.75 -9.38
CA LEU A 388 14.63 -6.65 -10.34
C LEU A 388 15.67 -7.57 -11.00
N PRO A 389 15.28 -8.75 -11.51
CA PRO A 389 16.14 -9.56 -12.37
C PRO A 389 16.62 -8.74 -13.57
N VAL A 390 17.88 -8.95 -13.97
CA VAL A 390 18.47 -8.31 -15.15
C VAL A 390 18.92 -9.38 -16.12
N THR A 391 18.62 -9.20 -17.41
CA THR A 391 19.26 -9.92 -18.50
C THR A 391 19.96 -8.95 -19.44
N ILE A 392 21.02 -9.41 -20.10
CA ILE A 392 21.77 -8.68 -21.13
C ILE A 392 21.94 -9.64 -22.31
N ASP A 393 21.49 -9.25 -23.50
CA ASP A 393 21.39 -10.10 -24.69
C ASP A 393 20.73 -11.47 -24.40
N SER A 394 19.66 -11.44 -23.59
CA SER A 394 18.94 -12.60 -23.03
C SER A 394 19.67 -13.43 -21.97
N GLU A 395 20.97 -13.25 -21.72
CA GLU A 395 21.69 -13.95 -20.65
C GLU A 395 21.35 -13.41 -19.26
N SER A 396 21.24 -14.29 -18.26
CA SER A 396 20.91 -13.91 -16.88
C SER A 396 22.11 -13.32 -16.13
N TRP A 397 22.13 -11.98 -15.99
CA TRP A 397 23.25 -11.27 -15.38
C TRP A 397 23.38 -11.53 -13.87
N LYS A 398 24.59 -11.87 -13.42
CA LYS A 398 24.86 -12.26 -12.02
C LYS A 398 26.12 -11.60 -11.45
N PRO A 399 26.08 -11.12 -10.19
CA PRO A 399 24.89 -10.82 -9.40
C PRO A 399 23.99 -9.74 -10.03
N SER A 400 22.69 -10.05 -10.17
CA SER A 400 21.61 -9.07 -10.39
C SER A 400 21.33 -8.21 -9.15
N TYR A 401 21.84 -8.63 -7.98
CA TYR A 401 21.70 -7.96 -6.70
C TYR A 401 23.00 -7.27 -6.29
N HIS A 402 23.05 -5.95 -6.38
CA HIS A 402 24.12 -5.18 -5.75
C HIS A 402 23.91 -5.19 -4.22
N ILE A 403 24.79 -5.88 -3.48
CA ILE A 403 24.72 -5.94 -2.02
C ILE A 403 25.39 -4.68 -1.46
N PHE A 404 24.63 -3.58 -1.42
CA PHE A 404 25.04 -2.39 -0.69
C PHE A 404 24.92 -2.63 0.84
N PRO A 405 26.01 -2.47 1.62
CA PRO A 405 25.95 -2.61 3.08
C PRO A 405 25.30 -1.40 3.79
N ASP A 406 25.08 -0.29 3.09
CA ASP A 406 24.41 0.92 3.58
C ASP A 406 23.26 1.35 2.64
N SER A 407 22.16 1.84 3.21
CA SER A 407 20.89 2.09 2.51
C SER A 407 20.75 3.53 2.02
N THR A 408 21.81 4.05 1.40
CA THR A 408 22.02 5.50 1.17
C THR A 408 22.50 5.85 -0.24
N LYS A 409 22.57 4.89 -1.18
CA LYS A 409 23.07 5.11 -2.54
C LYS A 409 22.14 4.56 -3.64
N ASP A 410 22.31 5.16 -4.81
CA ASP A 410 21.46 5.25 -6.01
C ASP A 410 20.82 3.99 -6.65
N GLY A 411 20.97 2.78 -6.11
CA GLY A 411 20.31 1.59 -6.68
C GLY A 411 20.71 1.22 -8.13
N ASN A 412 21.79 1.81 -8.65
CA ASN A 412 22.31 1.52 -10.00
C ASN A 412 23.18 0.26 -10.00
N LEU A 413 23.06 -0.56 -11.04
CA LEU A 413 24.00 -1.62 -11.38
C LEU A 413 25.13 -1.05 -12.28
N TYR A 414 26.37 -1.43 -12.01
CA TYR A 414 27.59 -0.95 -12.67
C TYR A 414 28.25 -2.10 -13.42
N VAL A 415 27.66 -2.43 -14.55
CA VAL A 415 28.10 -3.52 -15.43
C VAL A 415 29.29 -3.06 -16.25
N TRP A 416 30.15 -3.99 -16.66
CA TRP A 416 31.28 -3.73 -17.55
C TRP A 416 31.18 -4.66 -18.77
N LEU A 417 31.04 -4.08 -19.96
CA LEU A 417 30.77 -4.78 -21.23
C LEU A 417 31.85 -4.46 -22.27
N THR A 418 32.10 -5.39 -23.19
CA THR A 418 32.91 -5.15 -24.39
C THR A 418 32.13 -4.32 -25.41
N GLU A 419 32.81 -3.58 -26.28
CA GLU A 419 32.18 -3.02 -27.49
C GLU A 419 31.69 -4.19 -28.40
N LYS A 420 30.53 -4.02 -29.05
CA LYS A 420 30.06 -4.96 -30.08
C LYS A 420 30.62 -4.58 -31.45
N GLU A 421 30.72 -5.55 -32.35
CA GLU A 421 30.95 -5.24 -33.76
C GLU A 421 29.90 -4.23 -34.28
N ASN A 422 30.32 -3.35 -35.19
CA ASN A 422 29.51 -2.25 -35.75
C ASN A 422 28.93 -1.23 -34.75
N ASN A 423 29.32 -1.28 -33.45
CA ASN A 423 28.68 -0.54 -32.35
C ASN A 423 27.18 -0.85 -32.19
N ASP A 424 26.81 -2.13 -32.37
CA ASP A 424 25.47 -2.62 -32.05
C ASP A 424 25.13 -2.44 -30.56
N ALA A 425 23.85 -2.21 -30.26
CA ALA A 425 23.37 -2.05 -28.89
C ALA A 425 23.25 -3.39 -28.15
N TYR A 426 23.38 -3.34 -26.82
CA TYR A 426 23.01 -4.43 -25.91
C TYR A 426 21.52 -4.35 -25.56
N ASP A 427 20.82 -5.49 -25.67
CA ASP A 427 19.43 -5.64 -25.23
C ASP A 427 19.40 -5.97 -23.74
N VAL A 428 19.05 -4.98 -22.91
CA VAL A 428 19.04 -5.07 -21.45
C VAL A 428 17.59 -5.11 -20.95
N THR A 429 17.16 -6.22 -20.38
CA THR A 429 15.83 -6.32 -19.73
C THR A 429 15.97 -6.18 -18.22
N VAL A 430 15.15 -5.34 -17.58
CA VAL A 430 15.15 -5.12 -16.13
C VAL A 430 13.74 -5.35 -15.59
N GLY A 431 13.51 -6.52 -14.99
CA GLY A 431 12.15 -6.98 -14.67
C GLY A 431 11.37 -7.29 -15.95
N THR A 432 10.48 -6.37 -16.35
CA THR A 432 9.69 -6.44 -17.59
C THR A 432 10.03 -5.33 -18.58
N GLU A 433 10.66 -4.22 -18.15
CA GLU A 433 11.13 -3.16 -19.05
C GLU A 433 12.34 -3.63 -19.90
N LYS A 434 12.16 -3.69 -21.22
CA LYS A 434 13.25 -3.82 -22.20
C LYS A 434 13.89 -2.45 -22.47
N ARG A 435 15.21 -2.41 -22.57
CA ARG A 435 16.04 -1.21 -22.78
C ARG A 435 17.18 -1.54 -23.75
N GLN A 436 17.70 -0.54 -24.46
CA GLN A 436 18.89 -0.70 -25.30
C GLN A 436 20.01 0.25 -24.88
N TYR A 437 21.24 -0.23 -24.96
CA TYR A 437 22.45 0.49 -24.59
C TYR A 437 23.54 0.36 -25.67
N SER A 438 23.96 1.46 -26.30
CA SER A 438 25.09 1.49 -27.25
C SER A 438 26.33 2.15 -26.63
N PHE A 439 27.50 1.99 -27.26
CA PHE A 439 28.73 2.59 -26.78
C PHE A 439 28.87 4.04 -27.25
N ASP A 440 28.99 4.97 -26.31
CA ASP A 440 29.32 6.37 -26.56
C ASP A 440 30.83 6.55 -26.49
N GLN A 441 31.47 6.61 -27.66
CA GLN A 441 32.91 6.77 -27.81
C GLN A 441 33.44 8.09 -27.21
N ALA A 442 32.62 9.14 -27.15
CA ALA A 442 33.02 10.44 -26.58
C ALA A 442 32.95 10.45 -25.04
N LYS A 443 32.05 9.66 -24.44
CA LYS A 443 31.98 9.43 -22.98
C LYS A 443 32.82 8.23 -22.51
N ASN A 444 33.29 7.39 -23.44
CA ASN A 444 33.97 6.12 -23.18
C ASN A 444 33.11 5.18 -22.29
N GLN A 445 31.80 5.17 -22.54
CA GLN A 445 30.79 4.58 -21.66
C GLN A 445 29.56 4.09 -22.45
N PHE A 446 28.86 3.06 -21.98
CA PHE A 446 27.55 2.68 -22.52
C PHE A 446 26.43 3.60 -22.04
N VAL A 447 25.60 4.08 -22.97
CA VAL A 447 24.47 4.99 -22.71
C VAL A 447 23.14 4.35 -23.15
N ARG A 448 22.05 4.59 -22.42
CA ARG A 448 20.70 4.16 -22.83
C ARG A 448 20.28 4.99 -24.05
N ILE A 449 19.89 4.33 -25.14
CA ILE A 449 19.33 4.99 -26.33
C ILE A 449 17.80 5.05 -26.26
N GLN A 450 17.19 5.99 -26.99
CA GLN A 450 15.73 6.04 -27.15
C GLN A 450 15.27 4.85 -28.00
N THR A 451 14.13 4.27 -27.60
CA THR A 451 13.52 3.12 -28.29
C THR A 451 12.07 3.43 -28.65
N THR A 452 11.50 2.73 -29.63
CA THR A 452 10.09 2.91 -30.00
C THR A 452 9.19 2.18 -29.00
N PRO A 453 8.17 2.83 -28.40
CA PRO A 453 7.21 2.17 -27.52
C PRO A 453 6.49 0.98 -28.15
N THR A 454 6.11 0.01 -27.32
CA THR A 454 5.36 -1.19 -27.71
C THR A 454 4.16 -1.43 -26.80
N ALA A 455 3.14 -2.14 -27.30
CA ALA A 455 1.91 -2.41 -26.54
C ALA A 455 2.17 -3.14 -25.21
N ASP A 456 3.18 -4.02 -25.15
CA ASP A 456 3.64 -4.74 -23.96
C ASP A 456 3.94 -3.82 -22.75
N GLN A 457 4.20 -2.53 -22.97
CA GLN A 457 4.58 -1.56 -21.94
C GLN A 457 3.39 -0.88 -21.24
N PHE A 458 2.16 -1.17 -21.67
CA PHE A 458 0.93 -0.59 -21.13
C PHE A 458 0.12 -1.64 -20.34
N ASP A 459 -0.54 -1.19 -19.27
CA ASP A 459 -1.64 -1.91 -18.64
C ASP A 459 -2.95 -1.35 -19.19
N TYR A 460 -3.83 -2.25 -19.66
CA TYR A 460 -5.20 -1.92 -20.03
C TYR A 460 -6.17 -2.63 -19.08
N THR A 461 -7.02 -1.86 -18.40
CA THR A 461 -8.05 -2.39 -17.50
C THR A 461 -9.40 -2.38 -18.20
N GLN A 462 -9.86 -3.53 -18.70
CA GLN A 462 -11.08 -3.60 -19.50
C GLN A 462 -12.32 -3.08 -18.73
N PRO A 463 -12.97 -1.99 -19.20
CA PRO A 463 -14.16 -1.43 -18.58
C PRO A 463 -15.44 -2.08 -19.12
N ASN A 464 -16.50 -2.09 -18.30
CA ASN A 464 -17.84 -2.48 -18.73
C ASN A 464 -18.70 -1.21 -18.94
N PHE A 465 -19.09 -0.94 -20.19
CA PHE A 465 -20.04 0.13 -20.50
C PHE A 465 -21.41 -0.43 -20.84
N THR A 466 -22.45 0.35 -20.56
CA THR A 466 -23.82 0.15 -21.06
C THR A 466 -24.21 1.41 -21.81
N TYR A 467 -24.92 1.26 -22.92
CA TYR A 467 -25.39 2.36 -23.74
C TYR A 467 -26.17 3.40 -22.92
N THR A 468 -25.79 4.67 -23.02
CA THR A 468 -26.59 5.80 -22.58
C THR A 468 -26.62 6.84 -23.69
N LYS A 469 -27.84 7.33 -23.99
CA LYS A 469 -28.09 8.29 -25.08
C LYS A 469 -27.18 9.51 -24.91
N ASP A 470 -26.63 9.99 -26.02
CA ASP A 470 -25.74 11.16 -26.11
C ASP A 470 -24.45 11.10 -25.25
N THR A 471 -24.05 9.93 -24.75
CA THR A 471 -22.86 9.77 -23.89
C THR A 471 -21.69 9.11 -24.64
N HIS A 472 -20.63 9.88 -24.92
CA HIS A 472 -19.40 9.36 -25.52
C HIS A 472 -18.56 8.56 -24.51
N VAL A 473 -18.07 7.38 -24.93
CA VAL A 473 -17.16 6.56 -24.13
C VAL A 473 -15.72 7.03 -24.26
N ASP A 474 -15.12 7.44 -23.14
CA ASP A 474 -13.68 7.74 -23.01
C ASP A 474 -12.98 6.61 -22.23
N ILE A 475 -12.09 5.87 -22.91
CA ILE A 475 -11.29 4.81 -22.27
C ILE A 475 -9.91 5.26 -21.80
N SER A 476 -9.50 6.51 -22.04
CA SER A 476 -8.12 6.97 -21.79
C SER A 476 -7.64 6.74 -20.36
N LYS A 477 -8.56 6.87 -19.39
CA LYS A 477 -8.34 6.65 -17.95
C LYS A 477 -8.08 5.19 -17.56
N TYR A 478 -8.35 4.24 -18.44
CA TYR A 478 -8.16 2.80 -18.25
C TYR A 478 -6.90 2.25 -18.92
N ILE A 479 -6.16 3.11 -19.65
CA ILE A 479 -4.88 2.81 -20.29
C ILE A 479 -3.79 3.55 -19.52
N LYS A 480 -2.80 2.84 -18.99
CA LYS A 480 -1.65 3.44 -18.31
C LYS A 480 -0.36 2.76 -18.72
N TRP A 481 0.77 3.43 -18.55
CA TRP A 481 2.07 2.75 -18.56
C TRP A 481 2.16 1.78 -17.37
N LYS A 482 2.95 0.71 -17.54
CA LYS A 482 3.31 -0.19 -16.45
C LYS A 482 4.24 0.50 -15.45
N ASP A 483 4.06 0.18 -14.17
CA ASP A 483 4.69 0.87 -13.04
C ASP A 483 6.24 0.73 -13.02
N ASP A 484 6.83 -0.18 -13.82
CA ASP A 484 8.27 -0.37 -14.00
C ASP A 484 8.88 0.35 -15.22
N VAL A 485 8.05 0.87 -16.14
CA VAL A 485 8.52 1.61 -17.33
C VAL A 485 8.78 3.07 -16.94
N THR A 486 9.93 3.63 -17.35
CA THR A 486 10.37 4.97 -16.90
C THR A 486 10.91 5.83 -18.03
N GLY A 487 10.85 7.16 -17.88
CA GLY A 487 11.31 8.12 -18.92
C GLY A 487 10.44 8.09 -20.19
N HIS A 488 9.15 7.78 -20.03
CA HIS A 488 8.19 7.57 -21.10
C HIS A 488 7.41 8.85 -21.47
N GLY A 489 6.85 8.88 -22.68
CA GLY A 489 5.93 9.93 -23.11
C GLY A 489 4.57 9.89 -22.40
N LYS A 490 3.75 10.92 -22.64
CA LYS A 490 2.32 10.91 -22.33
C LYS A 490 1.54 10.32 -23.51
N ILE A 491 0.46 9.62 -23.21
CA ILE A 491 -0.56 9.30 -24.21
C ILE A 491 -1.22 10.62 -24.61
N THR A 492 -1.19 10.95 -25.90
CA THR A 492 -1.73 12.22 -26.43
C THR A 492 -3.12 12.05 -27.01
N LYS A 493 -3.44 10.87 -27.55
CA LYS A 493 -4.71 10.57 -28.23
C LYS A 493 -5.02 9.08 -28.18
N VAL A 494 -6.32 8.78 -28.13
CA VAL A 494 -6.88 7.44 -28.35
C VAL A 494 -7.73 7.50 -29.61
N THR A 495 -7.50 6.59 -30.55
CA THR A 495 -8.25 6.49 -31.81
C THR A 495 -9.08 5.22 -31.81
N TYR A 496 -10.40 5.33 -32.04
CA TYR A 496 -11.36 4.24 -31.90
C TYR A 496 -11.75 3.63 -33.25
N PHE A 497 -12.01 2.32 -33.26
CA PHE A 497 -12.43 1.54 -34.42
C PHE A 497 -13.55 0.57 -33.99
N LYS A 498 -14.58 0.38 -34.83
CA LYS A 498 -15.60 -0.66 -34.60
C LYS A 498 -15.03 -2.03 -34.98
N LYS A 499 -15.25 -3.08 -34.18
CA LYS A 499 -14.57 -4.37 -34.36
C LYS A 499 -14.92 -5.01 -35.71
N GLY A 500 -13.95 -5.02 -36.62
CA GLY A 500 -14.08 -5.49 -38.01
C GLY A 500 -13.82 -4.39 -39.05
N ASP A 501 -14.07 -3.13 -38.70
CA ASP A 501 -13.83 -1.98 -39.57
C ASP A 501 -12.37 -1.49 -39.50
N LYS A 502 -11.87 -0.94 -40.62
CA LYS A 502 -10.51 -0.39 -40.74
C LYS A 502 -10.46 1.13 -40.70
N THR A 503 -11.60 1.80 -40.86
CA THR A 503 -11.74 3.25 -40.75
C THR A 503 -11.85 3.65 -39.28
N PRO A 504 -11.10 4.68 -38.82
CA PRO A 504 -11.29 5.24 -37.49
C PRO A 504 -12.64 5.96 -37.40
N LEU A 505 -13.22 5.95 -36.20
CA LEU A 505 -14.36 6.80 -35.86
C LEU A 505 -13.89 8.27 -35.76
N ALA A 506 -14.77 9.21 -36.14
CA ALA A 506 -14.48 10.65 -36.03
C ALA A 506 -14.45 11.12 -34.56
N ASP A 507 -15.41 10.63 -33.78
CA ASP A 507 -15.58 10.90 -32.36
C ASP A 507 -15.52 9.59 -31.55
N SER A 508 -15.44 9.67 -30.22
CA SER A 508 -15.47 8.48 -29.35
C SER A 508 -16.81 7.74 -29.47
N PRO A 509 -16.86 6.40 -29.39
CA PRO A 509 -18.08 5.64 -29.63
C PRO A 509 -19.17 5.89 -28.58
N THR A 510 -20.42 5.81 -29.02
CA THR A 510 -21.65 5.97 -28.24
C THR A 510 -22.52 4.71 -28.29
N ASP A 511 -22.73 4.16 -29.49
CA ASP A 511 -23.58 2.99 -29.77
C ASP A 511 -23.12 1.68 -29.10
N ALA A 512 -24.07 0.75 -28.96
CA ALA A 512 -23.80 -0.60 -28.48
C ALA A 512 -23.02 -1.43 -29.52
N GLY A 513 -21.97 -2.11 -29.07
CA GLY A 513 -21.09 -2.89 -29.94
C GLY A 513 -19.74 -3.22 -29.28
N THR A 514 -18.87 -3.89 -30.04
CA THR A 514 -17.48 -4.14 -29.66
C THR A 514 -16.55 -3.20 -30.45
N TYR A 515 -15.59 -2.62 -29.75
CA TYR A 515 -14.66 -1.61 -30.29
C TYR A 515 -13.22 -1.99 -29.97
N THR A 516 -12.33 -1.72 -30.91
CA THR A 516 -10.87 -1.80 -30.74
C THR A 516 -10.28 -0.39 -30.80
N PHE A 517 -9.09 -0.19 -30.25
CA PHE A 517 -8.47 1.13 -30.19
C PHE A 517 -6.97 1.12 -30.49
N LYS A 518 -6.46 2.32 -30.78
CA LYS A 518 -5.04 2.62 -30.90
C LYS A 518 -4.69 3.83 -30.04
N ILE A 519 -3.44 3.94 -29.61
CA ILE A 519 -2.94 5.11 -28.88
C ILE A 519 -1.77 5.77 -29.61
N ASP A 520 -1.73 7.10 -29.50
CA ASP A 520 -0.64 7.95 -29.98
C ASP A 520 0.12 8.49 -28.75
N VAL A 521 1.45 8.56 -28.83
CA VAL A 521 2.35 8.80 -27.68
C VAL A 521 3.46 9.79 -28.08
N ASN A 522 3.65 10.86 -27.30
CA ASN A 522 4.72 11.83 -27.57
C ASN A 522 6.10 11.33 -27.12
N GLU A 523 7.15 12.03 -27.51
CA GLU A 523 8.53 11.73 -27.09
C GLU A 523 8.72 11.85 -25.55
N GLY A 524 9.59 11.00 -24.99
CA GLY A 524 10.08 11.08 -23.62
C GLY A 524 11.57 10.73 -23.53
N ASP A 525 12.16 10.93 -22.34
CA ASP A 525 13.60 10.80 -22.06
C ASP A 525 14.28 9.56 -22.67
N TYR A 526 13.57 8.42 -22.74
CA TYR A 526 14.08 7.14 -23.23
C TYR A 526 13.22 6.51 -24.34
N TYR A 527 12.22 7.23 -24.86
CA TYR A 527 11.25 6.69 -25.80
C TYR A 527 10.89 7.68 -26.92
N ASN A 528 10.96 7.20 -28.17
CA ASN A 528 10.58 7.96 -29.35
C ASN A 528 9.07 8.26 -29.35
N SER A 529 8.65 9.37 -29.97
CA SER A 529 7.23 9.57 -30.31
C SER A 529 6.77 8.50 -31.30
N VAL A 530 5.57 7.96 -31.10
CA VAL A 530 4.98 6.96 -32.00
C VAL A 530 3.46 7.07 -32.02
N ASP A 531 2.89 7.01 -33.22
CA ASP A 531 1.45 7.00 -33.45
C ASP A 531 0.94 5.58 -33.67
N SER A 532 -0.35 5.35 -33.42
CA SER A 532 -1.06 4.11 -33.76
C SER A 532 -0.51 2.81 -33.14
N ILE A 533 -0.02 2.85 -31.89
CA ILE A 533 0.26 1.64 -31.08
C ILE A 533 -1.05 0.86 -30.92
N SER A 534 -1.00 -0.47 -31.08
CA SER A 534 -2.16 -1.37 -30.94
C SER A 534 -1.76 -2.77 -30.49
N ALA A 535 -2.59 -3.44 -29.70
CA ALA A 535 -2.48 -4.86 -29.39
C ALA A 535 -3.69 -5.68 -29.88
N PRO A 536 -3.56 -6.99 -30.13
CA PRO A 536 -4.69 -7.86 -30.50
C PRO A 536 -5.81 -7.91 -29.45
N GLU A 537 -5.48 -7.76 -28.17
CA GLU A 537 -6.39 -7.87 -27.02
C GLU A 537 -7.00 -6.53 -26.56
N TRP A 538 -6.69 -5.43 -27.24
CA TRP A 538 -7.18 -4.09 -26.90
C TRP A 538 -8.61 -3.85 -27.41
N GLU A 539 -9.58 -4.47 -26.73
CA GLU A 539 -11.00 -4.33 -27.02
C GLU A 539 -11.89 -4.05 -25.80
N PHE A 540 -13.00 -3.35 -26.04
CA PHE A 540 -14.08 -3.13 -25.07
C PHE A 540 -15.47 -3.30 -25.70
N VAL A 541 -16.47 -3.44 -24.84
CA VAL A 541 -17.87 -3.62 -25.22
C VAL A 541 -18.72 -2.50 -24.60
N ILE A 542 -19.55 -1.89 -25.44
CA ILE A 542 -20.69 -1.08 -25.02
C ILE A 542 -21.92 -1.99 -25.10
N SER A 543 -22.46 -2.36 -23.94
CA SER A 543 -23.61 -3.27 -23.84
C SER A 543 -24.91 -2.56 -24.20
N LYS A 544 -25.86 -3.27 -24.83
CA LYS A 544 -27.21 -2.72 -25.07
C LYS A 544 -27.89 -2.33 -23.75
N ALA A 545 -28.58 -1.19 -23.73
CA ALA A 545 -29.41 -0.80 -22.61
C ALA A 545 -30.68 -1.66 -22.54
N GLN A 546 -31.21 -1.91 -21.34
CA GLN A 546 -32.39 -2.77 -21.18
C GLN A 546 -33.64 -2.18 -21.86
N ALA A 547 -33.80 -0.86 -21.83
CA ALA A 547 -34.89 -0.13 -22.49
C ALA A 547 -34.50 1.35 -22.68
N PRO A 548 -35.19 2.10 -23.56
CA PRO A 548 -35.14 3.55 -23.57
C PRO A 548 -35.56 4.14 -22.22
N SER A 549 -34.98 5.27 -21.82
CA SER A 549 -35.41 6.02 -20.62
C SER A 549 -36.84 6.55 -20.74
N SER A 550 -37.34 6.72 -21.96
CA SER A 550 -38.73 7.05 -22.28
C SER A 550 -39.68 5.85 -22.34
N LYS A 551 -39.23 4.63 -22.00
CA LYS A 551 -40.11 3.44 -22.00
C LYS A 551 -41.29 3.65 -21.04
N PRO A 552 -42.55 3.52 -21.50
CA PRO A 552 -43.72 3.63 -20.63
C PRO A 552 -43.73 2.60 -19.49
N THR A 553 -44.17 3.04 -18.31
CA THR A 553 -44.15 2.24 -17.08
C THR A 553 -45.28 1.21 -17.03
N ASP A 554 -44.92 -0.05 -16.82
CA ASP A 554 -45.82 -1.19 -16.71
C ASP A 554 -46.34 -1.34 -15.27
N THR A 555 -47.19 -0.40 -14.83
CA THR A 555 -47.63 -0.29 -13.43
C THR A 555 -49.14 -0.42 -13.20
N ASP A 556 -49.95 -0.51 -14.26
CA ASP A 556 -51.36 -0.90 -14.19
C ASP A 556 -51.72 -1.64 -15.49
N PRO A 557 -52.20 -2.90 -15.45
CA PRO A 557 -52.45 -3.66 -16.66
C PRO A 557 -53.58 -3.08 -17.53
N THR A 558 -54.54 -2.32 -17.00
CA THR A 558 -55.77 -1.93 -17.77
C THR A 558 -56.01 -0.42 -17.76
N ILE A 559 -55.76 0.22 -18.92
CA ILE A 559 -55.87 1.66 -19.10
C ILE A 559 -57.28 2.06 -19.52
N TYR A 560 -57.93 2.94 -18.75
CA TYR A 560 -59.29 3.40 -19.01
C TYR A 560 -59.35 4.71 -19.82
N VAL A 561 -59.73 4.63 -21.09
CA VAL A 561 -59.75 5.77 -22.02
C VAL A 561 -61.12 6.45 -22.13
N SER A 562 -61.11 7.70 -22.61
CA SER A 562 -62.31 8.51 -22.81
C SER A 562 -63.31 7.84 -23.75
N TRP A 563 -64.61 8.06 -23.51
CA TRP A 563 -65.71 7.58 -24.35
C TRP A 563 -65.63 8.09 -25.80
N LEU A 564 -64.87 9.16 -26.04
CA LEU A 564 -64.56 9.71 -27.36
C LEU A 564 -63.63 8.82 -28.21
N CYS A 565 -62.75 8.02 -27.60
CA CYS A 565 -61.78 7.17 -28.31
C CYS A 565 -62.50 5.94 -28.90
N LYS A 566 -62.71 5.87 -30.21
CA LYS A 566 -63.48 4.81 -30.89
C LYS A 566 -62.59 3.69 -31.45
N LYS A 567 -61.29 3.95 -31.62
CA LYS A 567 -60.25 3.02 -32.06
C LYS A 567 -58.91 3.34 -31.38
N VAL A 568 -57.95 2.41 -31.42
CA VAL A 568 -56.65 2.52 -30.71
C VAL A 568 -55.88 3.79 -31.09
N GLU A 569 -55.85 4.18 -32.36
CA GLU A 569 -55.19 5.42 -32.78
C GLU A 569 -55.78 6.71 -32.18
N ASP A 570 -57.04 6.68 -31.70
CA ASP A 570 -57.68 7.83 -31.04
C ASP A 570 -57.15 8.03 -29.61
N VAL A 571 -56.39 7.06 -29.08
CA VAL A 571 -55.75 7.14 -27.76
C VAL A 571 -54.41 7.85 -27.89
N LYS A 572 -54.39 9.13 -27.53
CA LYS A 572 -53.22 10.02 -27.54
C LYS A 572 -52.73 10.33 -26.13
N GLY A 573 -51.46 10.73 -25.99
CA GLY A 573 -50.88 11.21 -24.73
C GLY A 573 -50.47 10.13 -23.73
N LEU A 574 -50.41 8.85 -24.13
CA LEU A 574 -49.91 7.75 -23.28
C LEU A 574 -48.38 7.61 -23.27
N PHE A 575 -47.71 8.14 -24.28
CA PHE A 575 -46.27 8.09 -24.47
C PHE A 575 -45.82 9.28 -25.34
N ASN A 576 -44.52 9.57 -25.36
CA ASN A 576 -43.94 10.66 -26.18
C ASN A 576 -43.82 10.25 -27.65
N ASP A 577 -43.44 11.20 -28.51
CA ASP A 577 -43.32 11.00 -29.96
C ASP A 577 -42.18 10.04 -30.38
N GLU A 578 -41.32 9.58 -29.45
CA GLU A 578 -40.36 8.51 -29.71
C GLU A 578 -41.02 7.12 -29.73
N TRP A 579 -42.27 6.99 -29.27
CA TRP A 579 -43.04 5.75 -29.29
C TRP A 579 -44.27 5.91 -30.18
N LYS A 580 -44.63 4.85 -30.92
CA LYS A 580 -45.87 4.80 -31.70
C LYS A 580 -46.67 3.53 -31.41
N TRP A 581 -47.97 3.58 -31.63
CA TRP A 581 -48.77 2.36 -31.74
C TRP A 581 -48.27 1.52 -32.94
N SER A 582 -48.22 0.19 -32.78
CA SER A 582 -47.94 -0.74 -33.87
C SER A 582 -48.93 -0.51 -35.01
N ASP A 583 -48.43 -0.52 -36.25
CA ASP A 583 -49.24 -0.29 -37.45
C ASP A 583 -50.29 -1.41 -37.66
N SER A 584 -50.13 -2.56 -36.97
CA SER A 584 -51.13 -3.63 -36.88
C SER A 584 -52.33 -3.31 -35.97
N ASP A 585 -52.14 -2.44 -34.98
CA ASP A 585 -53.05 -2.30 -33.84
C ASP A 585 -53.87 -1.00 -33.89
N ILE A 586 -53.36 0.04 -34.55
CA ILE A 586 -54.00 1.37 -34.68
C ILE A 586 -55.49 1.33 -35.09
N SER A 587 -55.87 0.38 -35.95
CA SER A 587 -57.23 0.26 -36.50
C SER A 587 -58.21 -0.54 -35.63
N LYS A 588 -57.74 -1.18 -34.54
CA LYS A 588 -58.60 -1.93 -33.61
C LYS A 588 -59.64 -0.99 -32.99
N LYS A 589 -60.92 -1.38 -33.06
CA LYS A 589 -62.03 -0.63 -32.44
C LYS A 589 -62.04 -0.84 -30.92
N LEU A 590 -62.52 0.16 -30.19
CA LEU A 590 -62.69 0.13 -28.74
C LEU A 590 -64.19 0.15 -28.39
N PRO A 591 -64.80 -0.97 -27.96
CA PRO A 591 -66.20 -1.01 -27.49
C PRO A 591 -66.35 -0.35 -26.10
N VAL A 592 -67.57 -0.02 -25.67
CA VAL A 592 -67.77 0.49 -24.29
C VAL A 592 -67.63 -0.67 -23.31
N GLY A 593 -66.75 -0.56 -22.33
CA GLY A 593 -66.60 -1.54 -21.24
C GLY A 593 -65.86 -2.84 -21.59
N GLU A 594 -65.42 -3.04 -22.84
CA GLU A 594 -64.61 -4.20 -23.25
C GLU A 594 -63.11 -3.85 -23.25
N GLU A 595 -62.27 -4.82 -22.92
CA GLU A 595 -60.81 -4.69 -22.88
C GLU A 595 -60.17 -5.10 -24.22
N VAL A 596 -59.30 -4.26 -24.79
CA VAL A 596 -58.63 -4.50 -26.07
C VAL A 596 -57.12 -4.31 -25.93
N SER A 597 -56.33 -5.32 -26.29
CA SER A 597 -54.86 -5.25 -26.25
C SER A 597 -54.25 -4.58 -27.48
N ALA A 598 -53.31 -3.66 -27.26
CA ALA A 598 -52.57 -2.93 -28.28
C ALA A 598 -51.10 -2.75 -27.90
N THR A 599 -50.21 -2.78 -28.90
CA THR A 599 -48.75 -2.77 -28.73
C THR A 599 -48.18 -1.41 -29.13
N ALA A 600 -47.40 -0.79 -28.26
CA ALA A 600 -46.55 0.35 -28.60
C ALA A 600 -45.13 -0.14 -28.93
N VAL A 601 -44.48 0.51 -29.89
CA VAL A 601 -43.12 0.22 -30.36
C VAL A 601 -42.28 1.50 -30.35
N TYR A 602 -41.00 1.36 -30.01
CA TYR A 602 -40.03 2.45 -30.07
C TYR A 602 -39.71 2.79 -31.53
N ASN A 603 -39.64 4.09 -31.82
CA ASN A 603 -39.51 4.68 -33.15
C ASN A 603 -38.29 5.63 -33.23
N GLY A 604 -37.44 5.65 -32.19
CA GLY A 604 -36.14 6.34 -32.24
C GLY A 604 -35.14 5.62 -33.15
N THR A 605 -34.26 6.38 -33.80
CA THR A 605 -33.21 5.84 -34.70
C THR A 605 -32.16 5.01 -33.95
N ASP A 606 -32.09 5.16 -32.63
CA ASP A 606 -31.26 4.45 -31.68
C ASP A 606 -31.88 3.10 -31.21
N ALA A 607 -32.99 2.64 -31.80
CA ALA A 607 -33.68 1.40 -31.41
C ALA A 607 -32.77 0.16 -31.28
N ASP A 608 -31.78 0.00 -32.15
CA ASP A 608 -30.84 -1.12 -32.11
C ASP A 608 -29.92 -1.12 -30.87
N ASN A 609 -29.80 -0.02 -30.14
CA ASN A 609 -29.00 0.06 -28.90
C ASN A 609 -29.72 -0.52 -27.68
N TYR A 610 -30.99 -0.93 -27.82
CA TYR A 610 -31.83 -1.42 -26.72
C TYR A 610 -32.18 -2.92 -26.83
N VAL A 611 -32.51 -3.53 -25.69
CA VAL A 611 -33.03 -4.91 -25.62
C VAL A 611 -34.55 -4.94 -25.77
N ASN A 612 -35.27 -4.06 -25.09
CA ASN A 612 -36.74 -4.02 -25.08
C ASN A 612 -37.27 -2.77 -25.80
N THR A 613 -37.73 -2.93 -27.03
CA THR A 613 -38.24 -1.85 -27.91
C THR A 613 -39.77 -1.86 -28.08
N SER A 614 -40.51 -2.65 -27.29
CA SER A 614 -41.97 -2.72 -27.32
C SER A 614 -42.61 -2.82 -25.93
N VAL A 615 -43.87 -2.42 -25.82
CA VAL A 615 -44.75 -2.49 -24.63
C VAL A 615 -46.15 -2.87 -25.07
N VAL A 616 -46.83 -3.75 -24.34
CA VAL A 616 -48.24 -4.13 -24.60
C VAL A 616 -49.13 -3.50 -23.53
N PHE A 617 -50.17 -2.80 -23.97
CA PHE A 617 -51.19 -2.21 -23.11
C PHE A 617 -52.54 -2.90 -23.32
N LYS A 618 -53.37 -2.96 -22.27
CA LYS A 618 -54.81 -3.27 -22.40
C LYS A 618 -55.62 -1.98 -22.24
N ILE A 619 -56.62 -1.79 -23.10
CA ILE A 619 -57.36 -0.52 -23.22
C ILE A 619 -58.87 -0.78 -23.08
N THR A 620 -59.53 -0.06 -22.17
CA THR A 620 -60.98 -0.18 -21.92
C THR A 620 -61.65 1.19 -22.03
N ARG A 621 -62.72 1.32 -22.83
CA ARG A 621 -63.40 2.61 -23.05
C ARG A 621 -64.55 2.85 -22.06
N LYS A 622 -64.58 4.03 -21.44
CA LYS A 622 -65.66 4.48 -20.55
C LYS A 622 -66.97 4.79 -21.31
N ALA A 623 -68.09 4.86 -20.58
CA ALA A 623 -69.38 5.32 -21.10
C ALA A 623 -69.44 6.86 -21.22
N CYS A 624 -70.42 7.37 -21.99
CA CYS A 624 -70.65 8.81 -22.10
C CYS A 624 -71.17 9.39 -20.78
N THR A 625 -70.71 10.59 -20.43
CA THR A 625 -71.09 11.31 -19.20
C THR A 625 -71.88 12.59 -19.47
N HIS A 626 -72.45 12.72 -20.67
CA HIS A 626 -73.19 13.88 -21.17
C HIS A 626 -72.49 15.26 -20.96
N PRO A 627 -71.16 15.40 -21.15
CA PRO A 627 -70.43 16.62 -20.79
C PRO A 627 -70.73 17.80 -21.71
N HIS A 628 -70.97 17.58 -23.01
CA HIS A 628 -71.28 18.66 -23.94
C HIS A 628 -72.79 18.82 -24.05
N THR A 629 -73.26 19.96 -23.53
CA THR A 629 -74.62 20.42 -23.72
C THR A 629 -74.58 21.74 -24.47
N ALA A 630 -75.13 21.76 -25.68
CA ALA A 630 -75.25 22.99 -26.46
C ALA A 630 -76.59 23.65 -26.19
N GLU A 631 -76.58 24.97 -26.18
CA GLU A 631 -77.80 25.77 -26.02
C GLU A 631 -78.31 26.24 -27.38
N ARG A 632 -79.62 26.12 -27.61
CA ARG A 632 -80.31 26.65 -28.80
C ARG A 632 -81.01 27.95 -28.44
N TYR A 633 -81.20 28.82 -29.42
CA TYR A 633 -81.85 30.14 -29.26
C TYR A 633 -81.12 31.14 -28.34
N TYR A 634 -79.85 30.89 -28.00
CA TYR A 634 -78.97 31.83 -27.29
C TYR A 634 -78.58 33.06 -28.14
N SER A 635 -78.35 34.21 -27.50
CA SER A 635 -77.72 35.40 -28.10
C SER A 635 -76.88 36.17 -27.07
N SER A 636 -75.61 36.43 -27.38
CA SER A 636 -74.66 37.01 -26.42
C SER A 636 -74.83 38.53 -26.22
N PRO A 637 -74.83 39.03 -24.97
CA PRO A 637 -74.43 40.40 -24.69
C PRO A 637 -73.00 40.68 -25.18
N SER A 638 -72.74 41.91 -25.60
CA SER A 638 -71.41 42.38 -26.01
C SER A 638 -70.73 43.16 -24.87
N CYS A 639 -69.55 43.73 -25.12
CA CYS A 639 -68.92 44.67 -24.19
C CYS A 639 -69.79 45.94 -23.94
N THR A 640 -70.77 46.24 -24.80
CA THR A 640 -71.58 47.47 -24.82
C THR A 640 -73.08 47.25 -25.13
N SER A 641 -73.60 46.01 -25.16
CA SER A 641 -75.01 45.69 -25.52
C SER A 641 -75.51 44.39 -24.87
N SER A 642 -76.83 44.19 -24.78
CA SER A 642 -77.49 43.08 -24.04
C SER A 642 -77.92 41.89 -24.93
N GLY A 643 -78.35 40.75 -24.34
CA GLY A 643 -78.66 39.46 -25.01
C GLY A 643 -79.61 38.51 -24.24
N TYR A 644 -79.66 37.22 -24.58
CA TYR A 644 -80.61 36.20 -24.07
C TYR A 644 -80.01 34.76 -24.02
N SER A 645 -80.42 33.91 -23.07
CA SER A 645 -79.66 32.71 -22.63
C SER A 645 -79.99 31.38 -23.30
N GLY A 646 -81.09 31.23 -24.04
CA GLY A 646 -81.41 29.98 -24.74
C GLY A 646 -81.66 28.74 -23.86
N ASP A 647 -81.80 27.58 -24.53
CA ASP A 647 -82.34 26.32 -24.00
C ASP A 647 -81.33 25.15 -24.19
N THR A 648 -81.16 24.26 -23.21
CA THR A 648 -80.01 23.33 -23.11
C THR A 648 -80.28 21.90 -23.61
N TYR A 649 -79.37 21.32 -24.42
CA TYR A 649 -79.48 19.97 -25.02
C TYR A 649 -78.11 19.26 -25.07
N CYS A 650 -77.98 17.98 -24.72
CA CYS A 650 -76.73 17.23 -24.88
C CYS A 650 -76.41 16.95 -26.36
N THR A 651 -75.28 17.43 -26.87
CA THR A 651 -74.88 17.23 -28.28
C THR A 651 -74.14 15.92 -28.55
N ASP A 652 -73.65 15.25 -27.51
CA ASP A 652 -72.92 13.98 -27.64
C ASP A 652 -73.86 12.78 -27.91
N CYS A 653 -75.10 12.84 -27.41
CA CYS A 653 -76.17 11.84 -27.61
C CYS A 653 -77.47 12.41 -28.21
N ASN A 654 -77.61 13.74 -28.31
CA ASN A 654 -78.73 14.47 -28.92
C ASN A 654 -80.06 14.54 -28.11
N GLU A 655 -79.98 14.52 -26.76
CA GLU A 655 -81.15 14.59 -25.84
C GLU A 655 -81.36 16.00 -25.22
N THR A 656 -82.61 16.41 -24.97
CA THR A 656 -82.98 17.74 -24.39
C THR A 656 -82.89 17.78 -22.86
N LEU A 657 -82.50 18.93 -22.27
CA LEU A 657 -82.25 19.07 -20.82
C LEU A 657 -82.89 20.29 -20.12
N SER A 658 -82.99 21.50 -20.70
CA SER A 658 -83.51 22.72 -20.01
C SER A 658 -83.94 23.88 -20.94
N TYR A 659 -84.44 25.01 -20.41
CA TYR A 659 -84.93 26.24 -21.11
C TYR A 659 -84.54 27.58 -20.38
N GLY A 660 -84.48 28.76 -21.05
CA GLY A 660 -83.82 30.00 -20.50
C GLY A 660 -84.41 31.43 -20.70
N TYR A 661 -83.62 32.49 -20.40
CA TYR A 661 -84.04 33.90 -20.12
C TYR A 661 -83.00 35.04 -20.47
N THR A 662 -83.33 36.34 -20.26
CA THR A 662 -82.58 37.53 -20.76
C THR A 662 -81.36 38.02 -19.91
N ILE A 663 -80.32 38.63 -20.53
CA ILE A 663 -79.00 39.01 -19.91
C ILE A 663 -78.49 40.42 -20.38
N SER A 664 -77.67 41.11 -19.56
CA SER A 664 -77.08 42.45 -19.84
C SER A 664 -75.58 42.47 -20.23
N ALA A 665 -75.08 43.62 -20.73
CA ALA A 665 -73.73 43.88 -21.26
C ALA A 665 -72.54 43.72 -20.29
N TYR A 666 -71.31 43.54 -20.82
CA TYR A 666 -70.18 42.94 -20.06
C TYR A 666 -68.88 43.75 -19.80
N GLY A 667 -68.57 44.87 -20.49
CA GLY A 667 -67.30 45.59 -20.29
C GLY A 667 -66.02 44.85 -20.76
N HIS A 668 -64.84 45.21 -20.21
CA HIS A 668 -63.51 44.70 -20.65
C HIS A 668 -62.73 43.96 -19.53
N ASP A 669 -61.86 43.03 -19.93
CA ASP A 669 -61.22 42.02 -19.06
C ASP A 669 -59.84 41.62 -19.63
N TYR A 670 -58.76 42.02 -18.96
CA TYR A 670 -57.36 41.87 -19.42
C TYR A 670 -56.68 40.61 -18.87
N ASP A 671 -55.70 40.08 -19.61
CA ASP A 671 -54.86 38.96 -19.19
C ASP A 671 -53.82 39.34 -18.11
N ASN A 672 -52.97 38.38 -17.74
CA ASN A 672 -52.01 38.53 -16.63
C ASN A 672 -50.69 39.22 -17.04
N GLY A 673 -50.55 39.66 -18.29
CA GLY A 673 -49.36 40.34 -18.80
C GLY A 673 -48.22 39.41 -19.24
N VAL A 674 -47.67 39.69 -20.41
CA VAL A 674 -46.66 38.90 -21.13
C VAL A 674 -45.40 39.76 -21.32
N ILE A 675 -44.22 39.33 -20.82
CA ILE A 675 -42.99 40.13 -20.87
C ILE A 675 -42.35 40.07 -22.26
N THR A 676 -42.66 41.06 -23.10
CA THR A 676 -42.21 41.16 -24.49
C THR A 676 -40.72 41.50 -24.64
N THR A 677 -40.04 41.96 -23.59
CA THR A 677 -38.58 42.19 -23.58
C THR A 677 -37.98 41.92 -22.20
N GLU A 678 -36.84 41.24 -22.11
CA GLU A 678 -36.18 40.95 -20.82
C GLU A 678 -35.25 42.10 -20.39
N PRO A 679 -35.19 42.45 -19.09
CA PRO A 679 -34.26 43.43 -18.56
C PRO A 679 -32.86 42.85 -18.38
N THR A 680 -31.85 43.71 -18.42
CA THR A 680 -30.43 43.39 -18.16
C THR A 680 -29.87 44.31 -17.07
N THR A 681 -28.56 44.27 -16.82
CA THR A 681 -27.86 45.29 -16.02
C THR A 681 -27.82 46.66 -16.73
N GLU A 682 -27.95 46.68 -18.05
CA GLU A 682 -27.79 47.87 -18.91
C GLU A 682 -29.11 48.38 -19.51
N THR A 683 -30.18 47.57 -19.56
CA THR A 683 -31.42 47.89 -20.29
C THR A 683 -32.69 47.44 -19.57
N ASP A 684 -33.76 48.22 -19.72
CA ASP A 684 -35.11 47.88 -19.25
C ASP A 684 -35.78 46.80 -20.14
N GLY A 685 -36.66 46.01 -19.53
CA GLY A 685 -37.61 45.11 -20.19
C GLY A 685 -39.02 45.71 -20.29
N ILE A 686 -39.96 44.97 -20.91
CA ILE A 686 -41.33 45.44 -21.21
C ILE A 686 -42.35 44.32 -20.91
N ILE A 687 -43.57 44.69 -20.48
CA ILE A 687 -44.73 43.80 -20.32
C ILE A 687 -45.98 44.36 -21.03
N THR A 688 -46.69 43.48 -21.74
CA THR A 688 -47.92 43.78 -22.52
C THR A 688 -49.10 43.01 -21.96
N TYR A 689 -50.25 43.66 -21.76
CA TYR A 689 -51.52 43.07 -21.31
C TYR A 689 -52.53 43.08 -22.46
N THR A 690 -53.28 41.99 -22.67
CA THR A 690 -54.30 41.91 -23.74
C THR A 690 -55.70 41.66 -23.16
N CYS A 691 -56.70 42.40 -23.63
CA CYS A 691 -58.10 42.14 -23.30
C CYS A 691 -58.51 40.78 -23.88
N LYS A 692 -58.78 39.80 -23.01
CA LYS A 692 -59.11 38.42 -23.40
C LYS A 692 -60.29 38.39 -24.39
N ARG A 693 -61.26 39.30 -24.17
CA ARG A 693 -62.56 39.35 -24.87
C ARG A 693 -62.52 40.17 -26.17
N CYS A 694 -61.97 41.38 -26.17
CA CYS A 694 -61.97 42.29 -27.35
C CYS A 694 -60.60 42.55 -27.99
N LYS A 695 -59.52 41.94 -27.49
CA LYS A 695 -58.13 42.02 -27.99
C LYS A 695 -57.46 43.40 -27.97
N HIS A 696 -58.06 44.41 -27.34
CA HIS A 696 -57.40 45.68 -26.98
C HIS A 696 -56.13 45.44 -26.12
N GLN A 697 -55.07 46.23 -26.28
CA GLN A 697 -53.77 46.01 -25.62
C GLN A 697 -53.24 47.26 -24.88
N ASP A 698 -52.50 47.04 -23.79
CA ASP A 698 -51.86 48.06 -22.94
C ASP A 698 -50.45 47.60 -22.49
N THR A 699 -49.50 48.50 -22.22
CA THR A 699 -48.06 48.17 -22.06
C THR A 699 -47.32 48.98 -20.99
N LYS A 700 -46.35 48.38 -20.29
CA LYS A 700 -45.49 49.04 -19.28
C LYS A 700 -44.04 48.51 -19.25
N ASN A 701 -43.09 49.32 -18.78
CA ASN A 701 -41.67 48.97 -18.63
C ASN A 701 -41.34 48.25 -17.31
N LEU A 702 -40.16 47.63 -17.27
CA LEU A 702 -39.55 46.91 -16.15
C LEU A 702 -38.04 47.23 -16.06
N GLY A 703 -37.59 47.85 -14.96
CA GLY A 703 -36.22 48.36 -14.82
C GLY A 703 -35.09 47.32 -14.69
N LYS A 704 -33.85 47.83 -14.67
CA LYS A 704 -32.55 47.11 -14.69
C LYS A 704 -32.20 46.30 -13.41
N LEU A 705 -31.12 45.52 -13.51
CA LEU A 705 -30.57 44.60 -12.49
C LEU A 705 -29.23 45.07 -11.87
N GLY A 706 -29.00 44.75 -10.59
CA GLY A 706 -27.66 44.73 -9.96
C GLY A 706 -27.31 45.88 -9.00
N ASP A 707 -27.86 45.88 -7.78
CA ASP A 707 -27.74 46.98 -6.79
C ASP A 707 -27.49 46.54 -5.32
N GLY A 708 -27.44 45.25 -5.00
CA GLY A 708 -27.08 44.75 -3.67
C GLY A 708 -28.20 44.78 -2.61
N GLU A 709 -29.42 45.17 -2.98
CA GLU A 709 -30.59 45.11 -2.08
C GLU A 709 -31.33 43.77 -2.18
N PRO A 710 -31.78 43.18 -1.05
CA PRO A 710 -32.57 41.96 -1.06
C PRO A 710 -33.95 42.18 -1.70
N TYR A 711 -34.49 41.15 -2.34
CA TYR A 711 -35.74 41.25 -3.10
C TYR A 711 -36.60 39.98 -3.03
N ILE A 712 -37.93 40.16 -3.20
CA ILE A 712 -38.89 39.05 -3.11
C ILE A 712 -38.83 38.16 -4.36
N GLU A 713 -38.81 36.84 -4.15
CA GLU A 713 -38.59 35.83 -5.18
C GLU A 713 -39.58 35.98 -6.36
N GLY A 714 -39.04 35.88 -7.58
CA GLY A 714 -39.79 36.05 -8.82
C GLY A 714 -40.41 37.44 -9.02
N SER A 715 -40.04 38.45 -8.22
CA SER A 715 -40.68 39.77 -8.18
C SER A 715 -39.65 40.92 -8.12
N PHE A 716 -38.71 40.94 -9.07
CA PHE A 716 -37.57 41.88 -9.17
C PHE A 716 -37.83 43.39 -8.98
N GLN A 717 -39.08 43.87 -9.04
CA GLN A 717 -39.45 45.25 -8.73
C GLN A 717 -39.82 45.48 -7.25
N LYS A 718 -39.69 44.47 -6.39
CA LYS A 718 -39.88 44.54 -4.94
C LYS A 718 -38.55 44.31 -4.22
N LYS A 719 -37.69 45.34 -4.28
CA LYS A 719 -36.42 45.44 -3.54
C LYS A 719 -36.61 46.22 -2.23
N SER A 720 -35.57 46.30 -1.41
CA SER A 720 -35.55 46.88 -0.06
C SER A 720 -36.43 46.15 0.97
N TRP A 721 -35.95 46.15 2.21
CA TRP A 721 -36.67 45.65 3.39
C TRP A 721 -37.98 46.39 3.67
N ASP A 722 -38.15 47.62 3.22
CA ASP A 722 -39.42 48.35 3.36
C ASP A 722 -40.54 47.68 2.54
N THR A 723 -40.24 47.24 1.31
CA THR A 723 -41.20 46.50 0.46
C THR A 723 -41.50 45.11 1.02
N VAL A 724 -40.55 44.49 1.73
CA VAL A 724 -40.76 43.25 2.49
C VAL A 724 -41.70 43.51 3.68
N ASN A 725 -41.47 44.57 4.44
CA ASN A 725 -42.33 44.98 5.56
C ASN A 725 -43.77 45.32 5.11
N ASP A 726 -43.96 45.97 3.96
CA ASP A 726 -45.29 46.25 3.40
C ASP A 726 -45.99 44.98 2.87
N LEU A 727 -45.24 43.98 2.40
CA LEU A 727 -45.80 42.65 2.14
C LEU A 727 -46.24 41.98 3.45
N ILE A 728 -45.41 41.99 4.49
CA ILE A 728 -45.73 41.41 5.81
C ILE A 728 -46.96 42.06 6.48
N LYS A 729 -47.26 43.33 6.18
CA LYS A 729 -48.49 44.02 6.61
C LYS A 729 -49.74 43.57 5.86
N THR A 730 -49.59 43.03 4.64
CA THR A 730 -50.70 42.65 3.74
C THR A 730 -50.86 41.14 3.55
N SER A 731 -49.86 40.36 3.99
CA SER A 731 -49.90 38.90 4.09
C SER A 731 -50.86 38.40 5.17
N LYS A 732 -51.28 37.14 5.00
CA LYS A 732 -52.21 36.42 5.88
C LYS A 732 -51.46 35.41 6.74
N GLU A 733 -52.11 34.94 7.79
CA GLU A 733 -51.68 33.74 8.52
C GLU A 733 -51.47 32.57 7.53
N LYS A 734 -50.33 31.88 7.67
CA LYS A 734 -49.79 30.80 6.83
C LYS A 734 -49.19 31.20 5.48
N ASP A 735 -49.06 32.49 5.19
CA ASP A 735 -48.27 32.94 4.04
C ASP A 735 -46.78 32.63 4.23
N THR A 736 -46.12 32.24 3.13
CA THR A 736 -44.66 32.06 3.07
C THR A 736 -44.07 33.04 2.06
N ILE A 737 -43.06 33.81 2.49
CA ILE A 737 -42.39 34.84 1.68
C ILE A 737 -40.95 34.41 1.45
N SER A 738 -40.61 34.06 0.19
CA SER A 738 -39.23 33.85 -0.22
C SER A 738 -38.57 35.18 -0.61
N ILE A 739 -37.34 35.38 -0.14
CA ILE A 739 -36.50 36.55 -0.37
C ILE A 739 -35.12 36.06 -0.82
N ILE A 740 -34.59 36.66 -1.88
CA ILE A 740 -33.22 36.45 -2.34
C ILE A 740 -32.37 37.58 -1.75
N MET A 741 -31.29 37.24 -1.07
CA MET A 741 -30.54 38.20 -0.25
C MET A 741 -29.66 39.16 -1.06
N ASN A 742 -29.29 38.83 -2.31
CA ASN A 742 -28.60 39.72 -3.26
C ASN A 742 -27.28 40.29 -2.71
N GLY A 743 -26.54 39.47 -1.95
CA GLY A 743 -25.31 39.87 -1.24
C GLY A 743 -25.50 40.51 0.14
N ALA A 744 -26.73 40.83 0.56
CA ALA A 744 -27.02 41.28 1.92
C ALA A 744 -26.74 40.17 2.95
N ARG A 745 -26.20 40.56 4.12
CA ARG A 745 -25.80 39.62 5.19
C ARG A 745 -26.69 39.71 6.43
N THR A 746 -27.31 40.86 6.68
CA THR A 746 -28.03 41.16 7.91
C THR A 746 -29.53 41.22 7.67
N LEU A 747 -30.30 40.51 8.50
CA LEU A 747 -31.76 40.62 8.60
C LEU A 747 -32.12 41.70 9.63
N PRO A 748 -32.86 42.77 9.28
CA PRO A 748 -33.19 43.84 10.22
C PRO A 748 -34.21 43.47 11.29
N ALA A 749 -34.06 44.08 12.46
CA ALA A 749 -34.99 44.05 13.59
C ALA A 749 -36.44 44.40 13.20
N SER A 750 -36.61 45.31 12.23
CA SER A 750 -37.94 45.74 11.76
C SER A 750 -38.73 44.61 11.10
N VAL A 751 -38.04 43.74 10.34
CA VAL A 751 -38.64 42.60 9.63
C VAL A 751 -39.07 41.52 10.62
N LEU A 752 -38.18 41.19 11.56
CA LEU A 752 -38.47 40.25 12.66
C LEU A 752 -39.64 40.75 13.52
N SER A 753 -39.66 42.03 13.86
CA SER A 753 -40.78 42.67 14.58
C SER A 753 -42.08 42.68 13.78
N GLY A 754 -42.00 42.74 12.45
CA GLY A 754 -43.15 42.73 11.55
C GLY A 754 -43.87 41.38 11.48
N ILE A 755 -43.13 40.26 11.58
CA ILE A 755 -43.70 38.90 11.59
C ILE A 755 -43.99 38.35 12.99
N LYS A 756 -43.34 38.86 14.04
CA LYS A 756 -43.45 38.34 15.42
C LYS A 756 -44.90 38.13 15.86
N GLY A 757 -45.19 36.92 16.33
CA GLY A 757 -46.51 36.49 16.81
C GLY A 757 -47.52 36.07 15.73
N LYS A 758 -47.17 36.20 14.43
CA LYS A 758 -47.99 35.76 13.29
C LYS A 758 -47.45 34.45 12.71
N ASP A 759 -48.31 33.61 12.14
CA ASP A 759 -47.94 32.40 11.40
C ASP A 759 -47.47 32.74 9.98
N ILE A 760 -46.52 33.68 9.85
CA ILE A 760 -45.87 34.06 8.59
C ILE A 760 -44.46 33.47 8.57
N SER A 761 -44.13 32.75 7.50
CA SER A 761 -42.81 32.14 7.30
C SER A 761 -41.98 32.93 6.28
N LEU A 762 -40.72 33.19 6.59
CA LEU A 762 -39.73 33.76 5.68
C LEU A 762 -38.73 32.68 5.24
N ASN A 763 -38.45 32.59 3.94
CA ASN A 763 -37.29 31.87 3.40
C ASN A 763 -36.29 32.91 2.88
N LEU A 764 -35.04 32.87 3.34
CA LEU A 764 -33.99 33.83 2.96
C LEU A 764 -32.86 33.06 2.25
N ASP A 765 -32.83 33.10 0.91
CA ASP A 765 -31.78 32.43 0.12
C ASP A 765 -30.52 33.31 0.08
N MET A 766 -29.43 32.77 0.62
CA MET A 766 -28.12 33.43 0.70
C MET A 766 -27.31 33.27 -0.61
N GLU A 767 -27.88 32.65 -1.64
CA GLU A 767 -27.32 32.42 -3.00
C GLU A 767 -26.04 31.56 -3.06
N ASN A 768 -25.50 31.18 -1.92
CA ASN A 768 -24.27 30.40 -1.73
C ASN A 768 -24.49 28.91 -1.39
N GLY A 769 -25.74 28.42 -1.51
CA GLY A 769 -26.12 27.05 -1.10
C GLY A 769 -27.05 26.99 0.11
N PHE A 770 -27.14 28.06 0.89
CA PHE A 770 -27.83 28.09 2.18
C PHE A 770 -29.11 28.93 2.15
N ILE A 771 -30.18 28.43 2.76
CA ILE A 771 -31.47 29.15 2.92
C ILE A 771 -31.85 29.16 4.40
N TRP A 772 -32.05 30.34 4.99
CA TRP A 772 -32.61 30.44 6.35
C TRP A 772 -34.13 30.39 6.32
N LYS A 773 -34.74 29.73 7.31
CA LYS A 773 -36.20 29.66 7.48
C LYS A 773 -36.59 30.17 8.87
N ILE A 774 -37.55 31.09 8.93
CA ILE A 774 -37.99 31.75 10.18
C ILE A 774 -39.53 31.86 10.14
N ASN A 775 -40.23 31.39 11.18
CA ASN A 775 -41.67 31.62 11.35
C ASN A 775 -41.93 32.60 12.51
N GLY A 776 -42.83 33.57 12.28
CA GLY A 776 -43.12 34.65 13.22
C GLY A 776 -43.65 34.21 14.59
N THR A 777 -44.36 33.07 14.68
CA THR A 777 -44.84 32.52 15.97
C THR A 777 -43.71 32.03 16.87
N SER A 778 -42.55 31.72 16.29
CA SER A 778 -41.39 31.14 16.99
C SER A 778 -40.39 32.19 17.50
N ILE A 779 -40.68 33.49 17.36
CA ILE A 779 -39.83 34.60 17.82
C ILE A 779 -40.15 34.92 19.28
N THR A 780 -39.22 34.64 20.19
CA THR A 780 -39.44 34.74 21.64
C THR A 780 -38.93 36.03 22.27
N ALA A 781 -37.91 36.69 21.69
CA ALA A 781 -37.38 37.94 22.25
C ALA A 781 -38.41 39.07 22.26
N GLU A 782 -38.48 39.84 23.36
CA GLU A 782 -39.39 40.98 23.49
C GLU A 782 -39.13 42.06 22.43
N THR A 783 -37.86 42.41 22.24
CA THR A 783 -37.37 43.37 21.23
C THR A 783 -36.32 42.69 20.33
N PRO A 784 -36.66 42.26 19.10
CA PRO A 784 -35.69 41.73 18.15
C PRO A 784 -34.59 42.73 17.80
N ALA A 785 -33.37 42.24 17.56
CA ALA A 785 -32.23 43.02 17.06
C ALA A 785 -31.96 42.70 15.57
N ASP A 786 -31.01 43.43 14.96
CA ASP A 786 -30.46 43.09 13.66
C ASP A 786 -29.60 41.81 13.77
N ILE A 787 -29.77 40.86 12.86
CA ILE A 787 -29.09 39.55 12.92
C ILE A 787 -28.26 39.31 11.66
N ASP A 788 -26.95 39.09 11.83
CA ASP A 788 -26.09 38.58 10.77
C ASP A 788 -26.43 37.09 10.49
N LEU A 789 -26.71 36.81 9.22
CA LEU A 789 -27.08 35.50 8.67
C LEU A 789 -26.01 34.95 7.72
N SER A 790 -24.84 35.58 7.63
CA SER A 790 -23.77 35.16 6.74
C SER A 790 -23.21 33.78 7.09
N VAL A 791 -23.03 32.97 6.06
CA VAL A 791 -22.46 31.62 6.12
C VAL A 791 -21.28 31.56 5.16
N THR A 792 -20.12 31.12 5.62
CA THR A 792 -18.93 30.87 4.81
C THR A 792 -18.57 29.39 4.82
N ASN A 793 -18.08 28.85 3.70
CA ASN A 793 -17.53 27.50 3.64
C ASN A 793 -16.13 27.51 4.27
N THR A 794 -15.85 26.59 5.20
CA THR A 794 -14.64 26.65 6.05
C THR A 794 -13.88 25.33 6.14
N ALA A 795 -12.92 25.16 5.22
CA ALA A 795 -11.86 24.16 5.35
C ALA A 795 -10.80 24.51 6.42
N GLU A 796 -10.68 25.78 6.82
CA GLU A 796 -9.59 26.26 7.70
C GLU A 796 -9.91 26.22 9.19
N HIS A 797 -11.19 26.23 9.58
CA HIS A 797 -11.62 26.41 10.98
C HIS A 797 -11.73 25.10 11.78
N ILE A 798 -12.03 23.98 11.11
CA ILE A 798 -12.23 22.67 11.77
C ILE A 798 -11.02 21.77 11.50
N PRO A 799 -10.34 21.22 12.52
CA PRO A 799 -9.19 20.35 12.32
C PRO A 799 -9.52 19.08 11.51
N ALA A 800 -8.86 18.91 10.36
CA ALA A 800 -9.11 17.79 9.43
C ALA A 800 -9.03 16.39 10.06
N ALA A 801 -8.26 16.21 11.14
CA ALA A 801 -8.18 14.95 11.88
C ALA A 801 -9.50 14.51 12.53
N LEU A 802 -10.43 15.45 12.81
CA LEU A 802 -11.75 15.14 13.35
C LEU A 802 -12.69 14.63 12.26
N TYR A 803 -12.89 15.41 11.18
CA TYR A 803 -13.83 15.02 10.12
C TYR A 803 -13.33 13.87 9.25
N SER A 804 -12.01 13.61 9.15
CA SER A 804 -11.47 12.45 8.42
C SER A 804 -11.86 11.07 9.01
N LEU A 805 -12.53 11.03 10.17
CA LEU A 805 -13.06 9.81 10.80
C LEU A 805 -14.51 9.50 10.40
N ILE A 806 -15.23 10.47 9.83
CA ILE A 806 -16.65 10.37 9.42
C ILE A 806 -16.89 10.75 7.96
N SER A 807 -16.00 11.54 7.36
CA SER A 807 -16.14 11.96 5.98
C SER A 807 -15.91 10.76 5.06
N THR A 808 -16.95 10.46 4.29
CA THR A 808 -17.04 9.28 3.41
C THR A 808 -17.66 9.62 2.06
N ASN A 809 -18.17 10.85 1.89
CA ASN A 809 -18.78 11.36 0.68
C ASN A 809 -17.97 12.58 0.18
N GLN A 810 -17.86 12.75 -1.13
CA GLN A 810 -17.18 13.92 -1.72
C GLN A 810 -17.95 15.23 -1.50
N ASN A 811 -19.22 15.13 -1.11
CA ASN A 811 -20.10 16.25 -0.78
C ASN A 811 -20.06 16.66 0.70
N ASP A 812 -19.20 16.07 1.53
CA ASP A 812 -19.05 16.47 2.94
C ASP A 812 -18.33 17.83 3.05
N PHE A 813 -18.82 18.76 3.88
CA PHE A 813 -18.20 20.09 4.02
C PHE A 813 -18.37 20.75 5.39
N GLY A 814 -17.46 21.67 5.70
CA GLY A 814 -17.52 22.58 6.85
C GLY A 814 -18.11 23.95 6.50
N PHE A 815 -18.81 24.57 7.45
CA PHE A 815 -19.25 25.96 7.34
C PHE A 815 -19.18 26.70 8.67
N HIS A 816 -19.06 28.03 8.59
CA HIS A 816 -18.97 28.94 9.72
C HIS A 816 -20.05 30.03 9.63
N LEU A 817 -20.68 30.34 10.76
CA LEU A 817 -21.64 31.44 10.90
C LEU A 817 -20.90 32.74 11.26
N GLY A 818 -21.18 33.85 10.57
CA GLY A 818 -20.55 35.15 10.83
C GLY A 818 -20.80 35.75 12.23
N ARG A 819 -21.73 35.17 13.00
CA ARG A 819 -22.08 35.57 14.36
C ARG A 819 -21.97 34.44 15.37
N SER A 820 -21.69 34.79 16.63
CA SER A 820 -21.77 33.88 17.78
C SER A 820 -23.04 34.12 18.63
N GLY A 821 -23.26 33.24 19.61
CA GLY A 821 -24.40 33.29 20.53
C GLY A 821 -25.70 32.69 19.98
N ALA A 822 -26.67 32.46 20.87
CA ALA A 822 -27.97 31.89 20.52
C ALA A 822 -28.83 32.82 19.64
N PHE A 823 -29.83 32.25 18.97
CA PHE A 823 -30.85 33.01 18.23
C PHE A 823 -32.11 33.18 19.08
N ASP A 824 -32.80 34.30 18.87
CA ASP A 824 -34.09 34.66 19.53
C ASP A 824 -35.31 33.86 18.99
N PHE A 825 -35.03 32.87 18.15
CA PHE A 825 -35.97 31.97 17.48
C PHE A 825 -35.22 30.69 17.06
N PRO A 826 -35.91 29.57 16.77
CA PRO A 826 -35.31 28.38 16.18
C PRO A 826 -34.64 28.71 14.83
N ALA A 827 -33.32 28.64 14.79
CA ALA A 827 -32.53 29.03 13.63
C ALA A 827 -32.48 27.89 12.61
N VAL A 828 -33.53 27.77 11.80
CA VAL A 828 -33.65 26.69 10.80
C VAL A 828 -32.81 27.03 9.57
N LEU A 829 -31.76 26.24 9.32
CA LEU A 829 -30.90 26.32 8.15
C LEU A 829 -31.22 25.18 7.19
N SER A 830 -31.71 25.53 6.00
CA SER A 830 -32.02 24.63 4.89
C SER A 830 -30.87 24.64 3.89
N VAL A 831 -30.17 23.51 3.78
CA VAL A 831 -28.91 23.36 3.03
C VAL A 831 -29.17 22.65 1.71
N LYS A 832 -28.77 23.25 0.57
CA LYS A 832 -28.81 22.60 -0.74
C LYS A 832 -27.77 21.47 -0.77
N ALA A 833 -28.22 20.25 -1.03
CA ALA A 833 -27.37 19.07 -1.17
C ALA A 833 -27.36 18.62 -2.64
N ASP A 834 -26.29 17.93 -3.06
CA ASP A 834 -26.22 17.39 -4.42
C ASP A 834 -27.26 16.28 -4.66
N VAL A 835 -27.62 16.06 -5.93
CA VAL A 835 -28.55 14.99 -6.36
C VAL A 835 -28.12 13.60 -5.89
N SER A 836 -26.81 13.32 -5.79
CA SER A 836 -26.27 12.06 -5.28
C SER A 836 -26.45 11.86 -3.77
N CYS A 837 -26.80 12.91 -3.01
CA CYS A 837 -27.08 12.83 -1.58
C CYS A 837 -28.56 12.57 -1.27
N ALA A 838 -29.47 12.56 -2.25
CA ALA A 838 -30.89 12.35 -2.03
C ALA A 838 -31.18 11.02 -1.30
N GLY A 839 -31.93 11.06 -0.19
CA GLY A 839 -32.23 9.89 0.64
C GLY A 839 -31.12 9.47 1.62
N LEU A 840 -29.94 10.10 1.61
CA LEU A 840 -28.91 9.87 2.63
C LEU A 840 -29.25 10.56 3.96
N MET A 841 -28.60 10.13 5.04
CA MET A 841 -28.54 10.86 6.31
C MET A 841 -27.52 11.99 6.18
N ALA A 842 -27.99 13.23 6.23
CA ALA A 842 -27.14 14.40 6.46
C ALA A 842 -26.97 14.58 7.97
N ASN A 843 -25.74 14.38 8.45
CA ASN A 843 -25.39 14.44 9.87
C ASN A 843 -24.69 15.77 10.15
N LEU A 844 -25.34 16.65 10.91
CA LEU A 844 -24.77 17.93 11.33
C LEU A 844 -23.97 17.74 12.62
N PHE A 845 -22.69 18.07 12.54
CA PHE A 845 -21.79 18.18 13.66
C PHE A 845 -21.51 19.65 13.98
N TRP A 846 -21.45 19.96 15.26
CA TRP A 846 -20.91 21.21 15.79
C TRP A 846 -19.47 20.97 16.27
N TYR A 847 -18.56 21.91 15.99
CA TYR A 847 -17.20 21.90 16.52
C TYR A 847 -17.10 22.68 17.83
N ASP A 848 -16.81 21.97 18.92
CA ASP A 848 -16.51 22.52 20.23
C ASP A 848 -15.04 22.94 20.26
N VAL A 849 -14.78 24.24 20.13
CA VAL A 849 -13.42 24.82 20.09
C VAL A 849 -12.72 24.74 21.45
N GLU A 850 -13.46 24.75 22.57
CA GLU A 850 -12.89 24.71 23.92
C GLU A 850 -12.41 23.31 24.30
N ASN A 851 -13.22 22.29 23.99
CA ASN A 851 -12.89 20.89 24.27
C ASN A 851 -12.17 20.20 23.10
N GLY A 852 -12.17 20.79 21.90
CA GLY A 852 -11.55 20.24 20.70
C GLY A 852 -12.27 18.99 20.18
N VAL A 853 -13.61 18.95 20.22
CA VAL A 853 -14.41 17.78 19.84
C VAL A 853 -15.47 18.12 18.79
N LEU A 854 -15.81 17.15 17.94
CA LEU A 854 -16.88 17.25 16.95
C LEU A 854 -18.12 16.52 17.47
N GLN A 855 -19.20 17.23 17.78
CA GLN A 855 -20.42 16.65 18.37
C GLN A 855 -21.54 16.59 17.34
N CYS A 856 -22.07 15.41 17.02
CA CYS A 856 -23.27 15.32 16.17
C CYS A 856 -24.49 15.80 16.97
N ILE A 857 -25.13 16.86 16.51
CA ILE A 857 -26.27 17.49 17.18
C ILE A 857 -27.61 17.19 16.51
N GLN A 858 -27.59 16.78 15.23
CA GLN A 858 -28.79 16.44 14.49
C GLN A 858 -28.45 15.56 13.27
N SER A 859 -29.28 14.56 13.00
CA SER A 859 -29.30 13.82 11.73
C SER A 859 -30.66 14.02 11.07
N VAL A 860 -30.69 14.28 9.75
CA VAL A 860 -31.92 14.35 8.96
C VAL A 860 -31.77 13.62 7.63
N THR A 861 -32.87 13.12 7.08
CA THR A 861 -32.88 12.59 5.71
C THR A 861 -32.83 13.74 4.72
N VAL A 862 -31.91 13.67 3.76
CA VAL A 862 -31.92 14.56 2.60
C VAL A 862 -33.18 14.29 1.77
N GLY A 863 -33.98 15.32 1.53
CA GLY A 863 -35.24 15.22 0.80
C GLY A 863 -35.07 14.65 -0.63
N GLY A 864 -36.01 13.83 -1.07
CA GLY A 864 -36.00 13.26 -2.41
C GLY A 864 -36.17 14.32 -3.50
N ALA A 865 -35.40 14.20 -4.59
CA ALA A 865 -35.46 15.09 -5.75
C ALA A 865 -36.74 14.84 -6.57
N PHE A 866 -37.85 15.45 -6.17
CA PHE A 866 -39.02 15.60 -7.04
C PHE A 866 -38.69 16.59 -8.17
N GLU A 867 -39.28 16.37 -9.35
CA GLU A 867 -38.90 17.05 -10.60
C GLU A 867 -38.72 18.57 -10.44
N ARG A 868 -37.53 19.07 -10.81
CA ARG A 868 -37.06 20.47 -10.69
C ARG A 868 -36.72 20.96 -9.27
N SER A 869 -36.70 20.10 -8.25
CA SER A 869 -36.20 20.43 -6.91
C SER A 869 -34.80 19.87 -6.67
N ILE A 870 -33.84 20.74 -6.35
CA ILE A 870 -32.55 20.34 -5.76
C ILE A 870 -32.85 19.69 -4.38
N PRO A 871 -32.15 18.63 -3.95
CA PRO A 871 -32.31 18.10 -2.60
C PRO A 871 -31.96 19.10 -1.50
N TYR A 872 -32.63 18.99 -0.35
CA TYR A 872 -32.36 19.81 0.83
C TYR A 872 -32.26 18.97 2.10
N ALA A 873 -31.48 19.45 3.07
CA ALA A 873 -31.48 19.01 4.46
C ALA A 873 -31.76 20.21 5.38
N GLU A 874 -32.65 20.05 6.37
CA GLU A 874 -33.05 21.12 7.29
C GLU A 874 -32.53 20.87 8.71
N PHE A 875 -31.79 21.84 9.27
CA PHE A 875 -31.17 21.74 10.58
C PHE A 875 -31.56 22.90 11.49
N ILE A 876 -31.64 22.65 12.81
CA ILE A 876 -31.92 23.67 13.82
C ILE A 876 -30.62 24.02 14.54
N LEU A 877 -30.03 25.16 14.20
CA LEU A 877 -28.76 25.58 14.80
C LEU A 877 -28.98 26.11 16.22
N SER A 878 -28.19 25.58 17.15
CA SER A 878 -28.43 25.72 18.60
C SER A 878 -27.16 25.87 19.44
N LYS A 879 -25.97 25.91 18.81
CA LYS A 879 -24.66 25.98 19.49
C LYS A 879 -23.79 27.11 18.89
N GLY A 880 -22.48 26.89 18.75
CA GLY A 880 -21.50 27.90 18.33
C GLY A 880 -21.51 28.23 16.83
N GLN A 881 -20.35 28.62 16.29
CA GLN A 881 -20.22 29.15 14.92
C GLN A 881 -19.84 28.08 13.88
N ASP A 882 -19.00 27.11 14.27
CA ASP A 882 -18.35 26.17 13.35
C ASP A 882 -19.10 24.83 13.29
N TYR A 883 -19.46 24.41 12.08
CA TYR A 883 -20.24 23.21 11.82
C TYR A 883 -19.65 22.39 10.66
N PHE A 884 -19.93 21.08 10.65
CA PHE A 884 -19.56 20.16 9.57
C PHE A 884 -20.74 19.25 9.24
N ILE A 885 -21.03 19.03 7.95
CA ILE A 885 -22.06 18.09 7.51
C ILE A 885 -21.38 16.87 6.88
N ALA A 886 -21.72 15.68 7.37
CA ALA A 886 -21.32 14.40 6.80
C ALA A 886 -22.53 13.63 6.25
N PHE A 887 -22.50 13.27 4.97
CA PHE A 887 -23.56 12.52 4.28
C PHE A 887 -23.25 11.02 4.30
N GLY A 888 -24.12 10.21 4.90
CA GLY A 888 -23.93 8.76 5.04
C GLY A 888 -25.23 7.96 5.05
N THR A 889 -25.12 6.66 5.27
CA THR A 889 -26.28 5.74 5.34
C THR A 889 -26.82 5.53 6.75
N GLU A 890 -26.06 5.88 7.79
CA GLU A 890 -26.48 5.81 9.18
C GLU A 890 -26.65 7.19 9.83
N SER A 891 -27.51 7.25 10.85
CA SER A 891 -27.60 8.38 11.76
C SER A 891 -26.42 8.34 12.75
N LEU A 892 -25.70 9.45 12.81
CA LEU A 892 -24.58 9.68 13.72
C LEU A 892 -24.99 10.52 14.94
N ASN A 893 -26.28 10.80 15.11
CA ASN A 893 -26.79 11.71 16.15
C ASN A 893 -26.30 11.35 17.56
N GLY A 894 -25.96 12.36 18.36
CA GLY A 894 -25.41 12.19 19.71
C GLY A 894 -23.97 11.69 19.78
N ARG A 895 -23.36 11.20 18.68
CA ARG A 895 -21.96 10.75 18.68
C ARG A 895 -21.00 11.93 18.79
N VAL A 896 -19.95 11.77 19.61
CA VAL A 896 -18.89 12.77 19.81
C VAL A 896 -17.54 12.21 19.40
N ILE A 897 -16.82 12.96 18.56
CA ILE A 897 -15.52 12.61 17.99
C ILE A 897 -14.43 13.41 18.68
N HIS A 898 -13.40 12.72 19.16
CA HIS A 898 -12.32 13.31 19.96
C HIS A 898 -11.01 13.37 19.15
N THR A 899 -10.13 14.34 19.45
CA THR A 899 -8.83 14.51 18.77
C THR A 899 -7.85 13.34 18.95
N ASP A 900 -8.09 12.44 19.90
CA ASP A 900 -7.33 11.19 20.05
C ASP A 900 -7.85 10.03 19.17
N GLY A 901 -8.88 10.30 18.36
CA GLY A 901 -9.52 9.35 17.46
C GLY A 901 -10.61 8.49 18.12
N SER A 902 -10.91 8.67 19.40
CA SER A 902 -12.05 8.01 20.01
C SER A 902 -13.38 8.60 19.52
N ILE A 903 -14.43 7.78 19.55
CA ILE A 903 -15.82 8.19 19.32
C ILE A 903 -16.64 7.66 20.49
N THR A 904 -17.38 8.54 21.15
CA THR A 904 -18.36 8.20 22.19
C THR A 904 -19.78 8.41 21.70
N ASP A 905 -20.75 7.78 22.34
CA ASP A 905 -22.17 8.13 22.24
C ASP A 905 -22.51 9.36 23.11
N GLU A 906 -23.80 9.69 23.16
CA GLU A 906 -24.37 10.78 23.99
C GLU A 906 -24.23 10.53 25.51
N ASN A 907 -24.03 9.28 25.92
CA ASN A 907 -23.84 8.87 27.32
C ASN A 907 -22.36 8.80 27.73
N GLY A 908 -21.43 9.07 26.81
CA GLY A 908 -19.98 8.96 27.03
C GLY A 908 -19.43 7.52 26.95
N ALA A 909 -20.23 6.54 26.50
CA ALA A 909 -19.79 5.19 26.21
C ALA A 909 -19.01 5.13 24.89
N TYR A 910 -17.92 4.38 24.84
CA TYR A 910 -17.00 4.39 23.69
C TYR A 910 -17.45 3.43 22.58
N LEU A 911 -17.93 4.00 21.48
CA LEU A 911 -18.21 3.29 20.22
C LEU A 911 -16.92 2.97 19.46
N ARG A 912 -15.92 3.87 19.50
CA ARG A 912 -14.57 3.67 18.95
C ARG A 912 -13.53 4.07 20.01
N PRO A 913 -12.51 3.23 20.28
CA PRO A 913 -11.44 3.59 21.21
C PRO A 913 -10.43 4.54 20.57
N ALA A 914 -9.70 5.27 21.41
CA ALA A 914 -8.62 6.16 20.99
C ALA A 914 -7.48 5.41 20.31
N ASP A 915 -6.77 6.11 19.43
CA ASP A 915 -5.71 5.54 18.61
C ASP A 915 -4.48 5.10 19.44
N ALA A 916 -3.89 3.98 19.03
CA ALA A 916 -2.76 3.40 19.75
C ALA A 916 -1.44 4.08 19.39
N LYS A 917 -0.57 4.30 20.40
CA LYS A 917 0.80 4.81 20.23
C LYS A 917 1.80 3.91 20.94
N ILE A 918 2.82 3.42 20.23
CA ILE A 918 3.87 2.57 20.83
C ILE A 918 4.83 3.45 21.64
N SER A 919 4.71 3.43 22.97
CA SER A 919 5.59 4.18 23.88
C SER A 919 7.01 3.61 23.90
N SER A 920 7.13 2.29 24.03
CA SER A 920 8.39 1.63 24.32
C SER A 920 8.39 0.17 23.87
N HIS A 921 9.59 -0.39 23.77
CA HIS A 921 9.79 -1.81 23.49
C HIS A 921 11.02 -2.33 24.25
N SER A 922 11.03 -3.62 24.56
CA SER A 922 12.14 -4.29 25.22
C SER A 922 12.36 -5.69 24.63
N ILE A 923 13.62 -6.10 24.51
CA ILE A 923 14.02 -7.37 23.88
C ILE A 923 14.71 -8.24 24.94
N ASP A 924 14.04 -9.30 25.35
CA ASP A 924 14.61 -10.37 26.16
C ASP A 924 14.98 -11.53 25.23
N ARG A 925 16.24 -11.58 24.77
CA ARG A 925 16.78 -12.58 23.83
C ARG A 925 15.97 -12.68 22.52
N ASN A 926 15.02 -13.61 22.45
CA ASN A 926 14.12 -13.86 21.32
C ASN A 926 12.64 -13.56 21.63
N LYS A 927 12.38 -12.86 22.73
CA LYS A 927 11.08 -12.32 23.15
C LYS A 927 11.10 -10.80 23.03
N LEU A 928 10.40 -10.26 22.04
CA LEU A 928 10.07 -8.84 21.99
C LEU A 928 8.86 -8.58 22.89
N THR A 929 8.91 -7.55 23.72
CA THR A 929 7.74 -7.00 24.43
C THR A 929 7.53 -5.56 23.98
N VAL A 930 6.34 -5.26 23.46
CA VAL A 930 5.93 -3.91 23.05
C VAL A 930 4.96 -3.38 24.10
N LYS A 931 5.11 -2.11 24.46
CA LYS A 931 4.18 -1.37 25.33
C LYS A 931 3.64 -0.15 24.59
N LEU A 932 2.37 0.14 24.80
CA LEU A 932 1.72 1.34 24.30
C LEU A 932 1.87 2.50 25.30
N SER A 933 1.38 3.68 24.96
CA SER A 933 1.02 4.71 25.94
C SER A 933 0.05 4.14 26.99
N LYS A 934 0.03 4.75 28.18
CA LYS A 934 -0.84 4.32 29.27
C LYS A 934 -2.29 4.64 28.91
N GLY A 935 -3.12 3.60 28.72
CA GLY A 935 -4.57 3.70 28.59
C GLY A 935 -5.06 4.56 27.43
N CYS A 936 -5.19 3.98 26.23
CA CYS A 936 -6.03 4.59 25.18
C CYS A 936 -7.48 4.65 25.69
N ALA A 937 -8.15 5.79 25.53
CA ALA A 937 -9.55 5.95 25.93
C ALA A 937 -10.45 4.91 25.23
N GLY A 938 -11.47 4.41 25.93
CA GLY A 938 -12.38 3.36 25.45
C GLY A 938 -11.79 1.96 25.21
N ALA A 939 -10.48 1.76 25.26
CA ALA A 939 -9.85 0.51 24.81
C ALA A 939 -10.00 -0.65 25.80
N GLN A 940 -11.06 -1.45 25.64
CA GLN A 940 -11.23 -2.74 26.32
C GLN A 940 -10.08 -3.72 26.00
N GLY A 941 -9.47 -3.62 24.83
CA GLY A 941 -8.32 -4.42 24.45
C GLY A 941 -7.46 -3.83 23.34
N TYR A 942 -6.45 -4.60 22.97
CA TYR A 942 -5.42 -4.23 22.00
C TYR A 942 -5.05 -5.42 21.13
N ASP A 943 -4.82 -5.18 19.85
CA ASP A 943 -4.31 -6.16 18.88
C ASP A 943 -2.91 -5.72 18.42
N PHE A 944 -1.92 -6.59 18.60
CA PHE A 944 -0.54 -6.37 18.19
C PHE A 944 -0.18 -7.32 17.04
N VAL A 945 0.49 -6.81 16.01
CA VAL A 945 0.93 -7.58 14.83
C VAL A 945 2.42 -7.37 14.55
N ILE A 946 3.09 -8.43 14.08
CA ILE A 946 4.50 -8.37 13.69
C ILE A 946 4.74 -9.10 12.37
N SER A 947 5.62 -8.58 11.50
CA SER A 947 6.01 -9.22 10.23
C SER A 947 7.48 -8.98 9.88
N LYS A 948 7.98 -9.71 8.89
CA LYS A 948 9.31 -9.47 8.28
C LYS A 948 9.27 -8.42 7.15
N LYS A 949 8.11 -8.18 6.52
CA LYS A 949 7.92 -7.16 5.49
C LYS A 949 7.39 -5.86 6.09
N SER A 950 7.75 -4.72 5.51
CA SER A 950 7.28 -3.38 5.89
C SER A 950 5.82 -3.14 5.49
N ASN A 951 5.40 -3.57 4.30
CA ASN A 951 4.03 -3.46 3.77
C ASN A 951 3.01 -4.42 4.42
N MET A 952 3.26 -4.83 5.67
CA MET A 952 2.42 -5.78 6.41
C MET A 952 1.00 -5.26 6.70
N LEU A 953 0.80 -3.95 6.81
CA LEU A 953 -0.52 -3.34 7.03
C LEU A 953 -1.35 -3.30 5.74
N GLN A 954 -0.72 -2.97 4.59
CA GLN A 954 -1.37 -2.98 3.27
C GLN A 954 -1.74 -4.41 2.84
N THR A 955 -0.84 -5.37 3.04
CA THR A 955 -1.03 -6.77 2.58
C THR A 955 -1.83 -7.65 3.54
N GLY A 956 -2.14 -7.19 4.76
CA GLY A 956 -2.74 -7.98 5.84
C GLY A 956 -1.91 -9.18 6.33
N LYS A 957 -0.76 -9.46 5.72
CA LYS A 957 0.01 -10.71 5.91
C LYS A 957 1.01 -10.59 7.07
N PHE A 958 0.50 -10.86 8.27
CA PHE A 958 1.26 -10.85 9.53
C PHE A 958 1.97 -12.19 9.79
N SER A 959 3.18 -12.15 10.36
CA SER A 959 3.90 -13.36 10.78
C SER A 959 3.45 -13.88 12.14
N LYS A 960 3.03 -12.98 13.06
CA LYS A 960 2.30 -13.32 14.30
C LYS A 960 1.33 -12.19 14.67
N LYS A 961 0.17 -12.55 15.20
CA LYS A 961 -0.79 -11.65 15.85
C LYS A 961 -0.95 -12.03 17.33
N VAL A 962 -1.11 -11.05 18.21
CA VAL A 962 -1.38 -11.25 19.64
C VAL A 962 -2.42 -10.23 20.10
N SER A 963 -3.56 -10.71 20.60
CA SER A 963 -4.57 -9.87 21.25
C SER A 963 -4.34 -9.83 22.77
N SER A 964 -4.72 -8.72 23.42
CA SER A 964 -4.56 -8.48 24.85
C SER A 964 -5.74 -7.68 25.42
N THR A 965 -6.50 -8.25 26.36
CA THR A 965 -7.60 -7.57 27.04
C THR A 965 -7.07 -6.74 28.22
N GLY A 966 -7.47 -5.47 28.31
CA GLY A 966 -7.14 -4.51 29.39
C GLY A 966 -5.65 -4.15 29.58
N LYS A 967 -4.71 -4.89 28.98
CA LYS A 967 -3.26 -4.70 29.17
C LYS A 967 -2.62 -4.08 27.93
N PRO A 968 -2.14 -2.82 27.99
CA PRO A 968 -1.53 -2.09 26.85
C PRO A 968 -0.09 -2.57 26.55
N GLN A 969 0.16 -3.88 26.61
CA GLN A 969 1.44 -4.50 26.26
C GLN A 969 1.24 -5.95 25.79
N ALA A 970 2.07 -6.40 24.85
CA ALA A 970 2.12 -7.78 24.39
C ALA A 970 3.57 -8.27 24.20
N SER A 971 3.77 -9.58 24.31
CA SER A 971 5.08 -10.22 24.10
C SER A 971 5.06 -11.22 22.95
N PHE A 972 5.74 -10.89 21.85
CA PHE A 972 6.04 -11.84 20.78
C PHE A 972 7.23 -12.72 21.18
N ARG A 973 6.96 -13.97 21.54
CA ARG A 973 7.98 -14.98 21.84
C ARG A 973 8.50 -15.65 20.56
N TYR A 974 9.67 -16.28 20.66
CA TYR A 974 10.23 -17.15 19.61
C TYR A 974 10.33 -16.45 18.25
N LEU A 975 10.89 -15.24 18.25
CA LEU A 975 11.21 -14.51 17.02
C LEU A 975 12.55 -14.98 16.46
N ALA A 976 12.62 -15.22 15.15
CA ALA A 976 13.89 -15.52 14.48
C ALA A 976 14.82 -14.30 14.44
N LYS A 977 16.13 -14.53 14.32
CA LYS A 977 17.13 -13.50 14.05
C LYS A 977 16.75 -12.75 12.76
N GLY A 978 16.88 -11.42 12.77
CA GLY A 978 16.57 -10.55 11.64
C GLY A 978 15.82 -9.27 12.02
N THR A 979 15.47 -8.49 11.00
CA THR A 979 14.61 -7.30 11.14
C THR A 979 13.14 -7.71 11.19
N TRP A 980 12.39 -7.06 12.06
CA TRP A 980 10.95 -7.20 12.23
C TRP A 980 10.30 -5.82 12.21
N TYR A 981 9.09 -5.76 11.68
CA TYR A 981 8.21 -4.60 11.67
C TYR A 981 7.05 -4.91 12.61
N VAL A 982 6.72 -3.98 13.50
CA VAL A 982 5.64 -4.16 14.48
C VAL A 982 4.67 -2.99 14.45
N ALA A 983 3.38 -3.30 14.62
CA ALA A 983 2.30 -2.33 14.77
C ALA A 983 1.27 -2.85 15.80
N ALA A 984 0.44 -1.97 16.32
CA ALA A 984 -0.67 -2.30 17.19
C ALA A 984 -1.87 -1.38 16.96
N ARG A 985 -3.05 -1.79 17.42
CA ARG A 985 -4.26 -0.96 17.50
C ARG A 985 -5.07 -1.31 18.74
N SER A 986 -5.87 -0.35 19.20
CA SER A 986 -6.89 -0.53 20.23
C SER A 986 -8.14 -1.23 19.64
N TRP A 987 -8.96 -1.82 20.51
CA TRP A 987 -10.34 -2.21 20.19
C TRP A 987 -11.25 -2.11 21.41
N VAL A 988 -12.52 -1.84 21.12
CA VAL A 988 -13.67 -1.99 22.02
C VAL A 988 -14.56 -3.11 21.48
N LEU A 989 -15.54 -3.58 22.25
CA LEU A 989 -16.59 -4.47 21.74
C LEU A 989 -17.86 -3.66 21.48
N ASP A 990 -18.54 -3.94 20.37
CA ASP A 990 -19.92 -3.49 20.13
C ASP A 990 -20.93 -4.34 20.93
N GLU A 991 -22.21 -3.95 20.87
CA GLU A 991 -23.31 -4.63 21.57
C GLU A 991 -23.49 -6.09 21.12
N GLN A 992 -23.10 -6.40 19.88
CA GLN A 992 -23.17 -7.73 19.28
C GLN A 992 -21.92 -8.57 19.57
N GLY A 993 -20.91 -8.01 20.25
CA GLY A 993 -19.67 -8.67 20.65
C GLY A 993 -18.56 -8.72 19.59
N ASN A 994 -18.70 -8.01 18.47
CA ASN A 994 -17.62 -7.84 17.51
C ASN A 994 -16.65 -6.73 17.97
N LYS A 995 -15.51 -6.61 17.28
CA LYS A 995 -14.47 -5.64 17.63
C LYS A 995 -14.50 -4.43 16.73
N VAL A 996 -14.87 -3.27 17.28
CA VAL A 996 -14.60 -1.97 16.66
C VAL A 996 -13.16 -1.55 16.99
N TYR A 997 -12.42 -1.12 15.98
CA TYR A 997 -10.96 -0.92 16.07
C TYR A 997 -10.55 0.55 15.96
N GLY A 998 -9.58 0.96 16.77
CA GLY A 998 -8.82 2.19 16.53
C GLY A 998 -7.80 2.02 15.39
N SER A 999 -7.13 3.10 15.01
CA SER A 999 -6.16 3.11 13.91
C SER A 999 -4.90 2.31 14.24
N TRP A 1000 -4.19 1.87 13.19
CA TRP A 1000 -2.88 1.24 13.35
C TRP A 1000 -1.79 2.26 13.72
N THR A 1001 -0.99 1.95 14.73
CA THR A 1001 0.25 2.69 15.05
C THR A 1001 1.17 2.79 13.83
N LYS A 1002 1.87 3.92 13.66
CA LYS A 1002 3.03 4.02 12.74
C LYS A 1002 4.00 2.86 12.98
N ILE A 1003 4.37 2.15 11.91
CA ILE A 1003 5.12 0.88 11.97
C ILE A 1003 6.52 1.10 12.55
N LYS A 1004 6.92 0.28 13.53
CA LYS A 1004 8.24 0.37 14.19
C LYS A 1004 9.17 -0.77 13.76
N LYS A 1005 10.33 -0.41 13.21
CA LYS A 1005 11.41 -1.33 12.77
C LYS A 1005 12.27 -1.75 13.97
N ILE A 1006 12.44 -3.05 14.19
CA ILE A 1006 13.09 -3.63 15.38
C ILE A 1006 13.98 -4.82 14.95
N LYS A 1007 15.23 -4.89 15.45
CA LYS A 1007 16.20 -5.94 15.06
C LYS A 1007 16.37 -6.97 16.18
N ILE A 1008 16.00 -8.23 15.91
CA ILE A 1008 16.26 -9.36 16.81
C ILE A 1008 17.61 -9.98 16.44
N THR A 1009 18.57 -9.93 17.37
CA THR A 1009 19.95 -10.38 17.13
C THR A 1009 20.16 -11.87 17.43
N VAL A 1010 19.32 -12.45 18.28
CA VAL A 1010 19.48 -13.82 18.81
C VAL A 1010 18.81 -14.85 17.90
N VAL A 1011 19.48 -15.98 17.68
CA VAL A 1011 18.95 -17.10 16.89
C VAL A 1011 17.98 -17.92 17.75
N THR A 1012 16.73 -18.06 17.30
CA THR A 1012 15.77 -19.00 17.89
C THR A 1012 16.03 -20.42 17.34
N PRO A 1013 16.17 -21.44 18.21
CA PRO A 1013 16.27 -22.84 17.77
C PRO A 1013 14.95 -23.35 17.17
N GLN A 1014 15.05 -24.35 16.30
CA GLN A 1014 13.89 -25.12 15.85
C GLN A 1014 13.20 -25.85 17.02
N GLN A 1015 11.87 -25.97 16.98
CA GLN A 1015 11.08 -26.71 17.96
C GLN A 1015 11.34 -28.23 17.84
N PRO A 1016 11.66 -28.94 18.94
CA PRO A 1016 11.89 -30.39 18.91
C PRO A 1016 10.57 -31.18 18.86
N LYS A 1017 10.60 -32.34 18.20
CA LYS A 1017 9.53 -33.36 18.22
C LYS A 1017 10.03 -34.58 19.00
N ILE A 1018 9.21 -35.12 19.89
CA ILE A 1018 9.48 -36.40 20.57
C ILE A 1018 9.19 -37.53 19.58
N LYS A 1019 10.18 -38.38 19.30
CA LYS A 1019 10.05 -39.57 18.44
C LYS A 1019 9.48 -40.76 19.23
N ASN A 1020 10.07 -41.10 20.37
CA ASN A 1020 9.71 -42.30 21.14
C ASN A 1020 9.88 -42.10 22.66
N ILE A 1021 9.15 -42.87 23.47
CA ILE A 1021 9.27 -42.97 24.93
C ILE A 1021 9.27 -44.45 25.32
N THR A 1022 10.43 -44.99 25.67
CA THR A 1022 10.60 -46.36 26.13
C THR A 1022 10.61 -46.40 27.66
N VAL A 1023 9.88 -47.34 28.27
CA VAL A 1023 9.83 -47.52 29.73
C VAL A 1023 10.26 -48.95 30.09
N LYS A 1024 11.37 -49.09 30.81
CA LYS A 1024 11.90 -50.38 31.30
C LYS A 1024 12.07 -50.29 32.83
N GLY A 1025 11.19 -50.96 33.58
CA GLY A 1025 11.15 -50.83 35.05
C GLY A 1025 10.90 -49.39 35.49
N ASN A 1026 11.77 -48.88 36.38
CA ASN A 1026 11.73 -47.51 36.89
C ASN A 1026 12.54 -46.52 36.02
N THR A 1027 12.94 -46.96 34.81
CA THR A 1027 13.78 -46.20 33.88
C THR A 1027 12.98 -45.81 32.65
N VAL A 1028 13.04 -44.52 32.29
CA VAL A 1028 12.31 -43.92 31.17
C VAL A 1028 13.31 -43.28 30.20
N THR A 1029 13.33 -43.75 28.96
CA THR A 1029 14.19 -43.24 27.89
C THR A 1029 13.34 -42.51 26.86
N VAL A 1030 13.68 -41.24 26.60
CA VAL A 1030 12.95 -40.35 25.69
C VAL A 1030 13.86 -40.00 24.51
N THR A 1031 13.42 -40.31 23.29
CA THR A 1031 14.15 -40.03 22.05
C THR A 1031 13.43 -38.99 21.21
N TYR A 1032 14.15 -38.07 20.59
CA TYR A 1032 13.62 -36.87 19.93
C TYR A 1032 14.40 -36.47 18.67
N THR A 1033 13.89 -35.48 17.93
CA THR A 1033 14.55 -34.95 16.72
C THR A 1033 15.71 -34.01 17.04
N LYS A 1034 16.83 -34.16 16.33
CA LYS A 1034 17.86 -33.13 16.22
C LYS A 1034 17.26 -31.86 15.57
N CYS A 1035 17.52 -30.70 16.14
CA CYS A 1035 16.97 -29.41 15.74
C CYS A 1035 18.03 -28.51 15.10
N LYS A 1036 17.69 -27.84 14.00
CA LYS A 1036 18.53 -26.75 13.47
C LYS A 1036 18.65 -25.63 14.50
N ASN A 1037 19.83 -25.05 14.60
CA ASN A 1037 20.19 -23.94 15.51
C ASN A 1037 20.04 -24.21 17.02
N ALA A 1038 20.11 -25.47 17.46
CA ALA A 1038 20.15 -25.85 18.87
C ALA A 1038 21.59 -26.15 19.35
N THR A 1039 22.01 -25.54 20.46
CA THR A 1039 23.26 -25.90 21.18
C THR A 1039 23.02 -26.94 22.26
N GLY A 1040 21.78 -27.06 22.74
CA GLY A 1040 21.35 -28.08 23.69
C GLY A 1040 19.83 -28.20 23.79
N TYR A 1041 19.38 -29.11 24.66
CA TYR A 1041 17.97 -29.36 24.92
C TYR A 1041 17.69 -29.30 26.43
N GLU A 1042 16.43 -29.06 26.78
CA GLU A 1042 15.90 -29.13 28.13
C GLU A 1042 14.65 -30.02 28.12
N ILE A 1043 14.74 -31.17 28.81
CA ILE A 1043 13.73 -32.21 28.89
C ILE A 1043 13.07 -32.11 30.26
N LEU A 1044 11.77 -31.83 30.28
CA LEU A 1044 10.98 -31.56 31.47
C LEU A 1044 9.99 -32.70 31.69
N LEU A 1045 10.02 -33.31 32.88
CA LEU A 1045 9.19 -34.48 33.23
C LEU A 1045 8.43 -34.21 34.54
N GLY A 1046 7.12 -34.51 34.55
CA GLY A 1046 6.24 -34.21 35.68
C GLY A 1046 4.99 -35.11 35.73
N ASN A 1047 4.41 -35.25 36.92
CA ASN A 1047 3.16 -36.00 37.15
C ASN A 1047 1.89 -35.11 37.08
N LYS A 1048 2.07 -33.79 36.95
CA LYS A 1048 1.05 -32.79 36.63
C LYS A 1048 1.59 -31.90 35.49
N TYR A 1049 0.73 -31.13 34.83
CA TYR A 1049 1.12 -30.12 33.85
C TYR A 1049 0.43 -28.77 34.14
N LYS A 1050 0.91 -27.70 33.51
CA LYS A 1050 0.27 -26.37 33.52
C LYS A 1050 0.33 -25.72 32.14
N THR A 1051 -0.57 -24.79 31.89
CA THR A 1051 -0.61 -23.97 30.67
C THR A 1051 -0.08 -22.57 30.98
N SER A 1052 0.71 -21.96 30.10
CA SER A 1052 1.11 -20.55 30.23
C SER A 1052 1.42 -19.94 28.87
N ALA A 1053 0.76 -18.83 28.53
CA ALA A 1053 0.87 -18.16 27.23
C ALA A 1053 0.68 -19.13 26.03
N GLY A 1054 -0.36 -19.95 26.09
CA GLY A 1054 -0.71 -20.95 25.07
C GLY A 1054 0.02 -22.30 25.21
N GLU A 1055 1.21 -22.34 25.80
CA GLU A 1055 2.02 -23.57 25.89
C GLU A 1055 1.63 -24.45 27.09
N LYS A 1056 1.36 -25.73 26.86
CA LYS A 1056 1.17 -26.77 27.89
C LYS A 1056 2.51 -27.47 28.17
N TYR A 1057 2.96 -27.50 29.42
CA TYR A 1057 4.19 -28.20 29.82
C TYR A 1057 4.10 -28.79 31.24
N PRO A 1058 4.88 -29.85 31.57
CA PRO A 1058 4.82 -30.49 32.88
C PRO A 1058 5.23 -29.56 34.03
N VAL A 1059 4.67 -29.80 35.21
CA VAL A 1059 5.18 -29.22 36.46
C VAL A 1059 6.49 -29.94 36.79
N LYS A 1060 7.60 -29.20 36.84
CA LYS A 1060 8.96 -29.73 37.05
C LYS A 1060 9.01 -30.71 38.23
N LYS A 1061 9.28 -31.99 37.95
CA LYS A 1061 9.59 -33.00 38.98
C LYS A 1061 10.92 -33.70 38.70
N TYR A 1062 11.21 -34.00 37.44
CA TYR A 1062 12.58 -34.19 36.96
C TYR A 1062 12.88 -33.21 35.84
N LEU A 1063 14.15 -32.85 35.71
CA LEU A 1063 14.68 -31.95 34.68
C LEU A 1063 16.03 -32.51 34.25
N LYS A 1064 16.20 -32.80 32.95
CA LYS A 1064 17.52 -33.05 32.37
C LYS A 1064 17.80 -32.01 31.29
N ARG A 1065 19.07 -31.63 31.20
CA ARG A 1065 19.62 -30.79 30.12
C ARG A 1065 20.68 -31.60 29.41
N THR A 1066 20.78 -31.44 28.10
CA THR A 1066 21.83 -32.04 27.27
C THR A 1066 22.51 -30.93 26.50
N GLU A 1067 23.82 -30.98 26.41
CA GLU A 1067 24.64 -30.01 25.69
C GLU A 1067 25.36 -30.77 24.56
N GLY A 1068 25.51 -30.14 23.40
CA GLY A 1068 26.03 -30.78 22.18
C GLY A 1068 24.97 -31.02 21.09
N LYS A 1069 25.38 -30.81 19.81
CA LYS A 1069 24.51 -30.85 18.62
C LYS A 1069 23.90 -32.25 18.31
N ASN A 1070 24.36 -33.34 18.95
CA ASN A 1070 24.03 -34.73 18.56
C ASN A 1070 23.20 -35.55 19.56
N THR A 1071 23.06 -35.15 20.82
CA THR A 1071 22.38 -35.98 21.84
C THR A 1071 20.85 -35.95 21.66
N VAL A 1072 20.31 -37.01 21.03
CA VAL A 1072 18.88 -37.18 20.68
C VAL A 1072 18.09 -38.11 21.61
N THR A 1073 18.73 -38.68 22.63
CA THR A 1073 18.12 -39.63 23.57
C THR A 1073 18.51 -39.27 25.01
N VAL A 1074 17.53 -39.26 25.93
CA VAL A 1074 17.71 -38.94 27.35
C VAL A 1074 17.02 -39.97 28.24
N THR A 1075 17.77 -40.55 29.16
CA THR A 1075 17.27 -41.54 30.13
C THR A 1075 17.12 -40.93 31.53
N PHE A 1076 15.95 -41.13 32.16
CA PHE A 1076 15.65 -40.86 33.56
C PHE A 1076 15.57 -42.18 34.32
N THR A 1077 16.35 -42.32 35.40
CA THR A 1077 16.27 -43.46 36.33
C THR A 1077 15.41 -43.11 37.55
N ASN A 1078 15.00 -44.11 38.32
CA ASN A 1078 14.26 -43.96 39.58
C ASN A 1078 12.94 -43.16 39.46
N VAL A 1079 12.26 -43.30 38.30
CA VAL A 1079 10.94 -42.69 38.04
C VAL A 1079 9.86 -43.57 38.67
N LYS A 1080 9.30 -43.13 39.81
CA LYS A 1080 8.28 -43.86 40.58
C LYS A 1080 7.03 -44.19 39.73
N LYS A 1081 6.35 -45.29 40.06
CA LYS A 1081 5.02 -45.69 39.54
C LYS A 1081 4.05 -44.52 39.41
N GLY A 1082 3.37 -44.40 38.26
CA GLY A 1082 2.36 -43.37 38.04
C GLY A 1082 2.14 -43.00 36.57
N THR A 1083 1.29 -41.99 36.36
CA THR A 1083 1.12 -41.33 35.06
C THR A 1083 2.04 -40.12 34.98
N TRP A 1084 2.73 -39.96 33.85
CA TRP A 1084 3.76 -38.95 33.64
C TRP A 1084 3.57 -38.21 32.32
N TYR A 1085 4.01 -36.96 32.30
CA TYR A 1085 3.97 -36.04 31.16
C TYR A 1085 5.38 -35.53 30.88
N VAL A 1086 5.77 -35.51 29.60
CA VAL A 1086 7.07 -34.99 29.15
C VAL A 1086 6.91 -33.96 28.04
N THR A 1087 7.71 -32.89 28.11
CA THR A 1087 8.02 -31.99 26.99
C THR A 1087 9.51 -31.77 26.87
N ILE A 1088 9.95 -31.32 25.69
CA ILE A 1088 11.33 -30.96 25.39
C ILE A 1088 11.31 -29.55 24.77
N ARG A 1089 12.32 -28.74 25.05
CA ARG A 1089 12.60 -27.52 24.26
C ARG A 1089 14.09 -27.46 23.93
N ALA A 1090 14.40 -27.03 22.71
CA ALA A 1090 15.77 -26.72 22.33
C ALA A 1090 16.17 -25.35 22.90
N TRP A 1091 17.46 -25.10 23.01
CA TRP A 1091 18.01 -23.78 23.34
C TRP A 1091 19.29 -23.49 22.56
N ASN A 1092 19.59 -22.20 22.41
CA ASN A 1092 20.80 -21.64 21.83
C ASN A 1092 21.36 -20.60 22.81
N GLN A 1093 22.69 -20.50 22.95
CA GLN A 1093 23.32 -19.47 23.78
C GLN A 1093 23.56 -18.17 23.00
N THR A 1094 23.10 -17.06 23.57
CA THR A 1094 23.43 -15.71 23.13
C THR A 1094 24.94 -15.48 23.00
N SER A 1095 25.32 -14.44 22.27
CA SER A 1095 26.70 -13.95 22.24
C SER A 1095 27.08 -13.03 23.40
N LYS A 1096 26.09 -12.39 24.07
CA LYS A 1096 26.35 -11.25 24.98
C LYS A 1096 26.46 -11.60 26.47
N ASP A 1097 25.79 -12.65 26.92
CA ASP A 1097 25.59 -12.96 28.35
C ASP A 1097 25.56 -14.48 28.63
N LYS A 1098 26.01 -15.30 27.66
CA LYS A 1098 25.91 -16.79 27.65
C LYS A 1098 24.51 -17.33 28.05
N SER A 1099 23.45 -16.52 27.92
CA SER A 1099 22.09 -16.86 28.35
C SER A 1099 21.36 -17.70 27.30
N ARG A 1100 20.46 -18.58 27.78
CA ARG A 1100 19.75 -19.53 26.92
C ARG A 1100 18.51 -18.87 26.30
N ALA A 1101 18.47 -18.77 24.98
CA ALA A 1101 17.29 -18.48 24.18
C ALA A 1101 16.63 -19.80 23.77
N TYR A 1102 15.36 -19.98 24.14
CA TYR A 1102 14.66 -21.25 23.98
C TYR A 1102 13.81 -21.29 22.70
N SER A 1103 13.59 -22.48 22.15
CA SER A 1103 12.50 -22.77 21.22
C SER A 1103 11.15 -22.83 21.96
N PRO A 1104 10.02 -22.92 21.24
CA PRO A 1104 8.77 -23.42 21.82
C PRO A 1104 8.96 -24.82 22.41
N TYR A 1105 8.10 -25.21 23.35
CA TYR A 1105 8.04 -26.61 23.82
C TYR A 1105 7.51 -27.56 22.74
N SER A 1106 8.01 -28.79 22.73
CA SER A 1106 7.47 -29.91 21.95
C SER A 1106 6.01 -30.19 22.35
N THR A 1107 5.24 -30.81 21.46
CA THR A 1107 3.94 -31.42 21.81
C THR A 1107 4.12 -32.34 23.01
N MET A 1108 3.33 -32.12 24.07
CA MET A 1108 3.42 -32.89 25.31
C MET A 1108 2.95 -34.33 25.09
N LYS A 1109 3.73 -35.30 25.58
CA LYS A 1109 3.38 -36.73 25.52
C LYS A 1109 3.12 -37.26 26.94
N LYS A 1110 2.14 -38.16 27.05
CA LYS A 1110 1.66 -38.81 28.29
C LYS A 1110 2.04 -40.29 28.26
N PHE A 1111 2.53 -40.83 29.38
CA PHE A 1111 2.86 -42.26 29.52
C PHE A 1111 2.63 -42.75 30.96
N LYS A 1112 2.83 -44.06 31.21
CA LYS A 1112 2.70 -44.68 32.54
C LYS A 1112 3.95 -45.50 32.89
N THR A 1113 4.39 -45.47 34.15
CA THR A 1113 5.38 -46.40 34.73
C THR A 1113 4.66 -47.52 35.51
N LYS A 1114 5.11 -48.77 35.36
CA LYS A 1114 4.39 -49.97 35.86
C LYS A 1114 4.87 -50.50 37.22
N LYS A 1115 6.15 -50.27 37.58
CA LYS A 1115 6.71 -50.48 38.93
C LYS A 1115 6.95 -49.13 39.61
#